data_AF-A0AAU8FHB1-F1
#
_entry.id   AF-A0AAU8FHB1-F1
#
_cell.length_a   1.000
_cell.length_b   1.000
_cell.length_c   1.000
_cell.angle_alpha   90.00
_cell.angle_beta   90.00
_cell.angle_gamma   90.00
#
_symmetry.space_group_name_H-M   'P 1'
#
loop_
_entity.id
_entity.type
_entity.pdbx_description
1 polymer ?
#
loop_
_entity_poly.entity_id
_entity_poly.type
_entity_poly.pdbx_seq_one_letter_code
_entity_poly.pdbx_strand_id
1 'polypeptide(L)'
;MKKALLLIFAIMLMHGCAQKRGPAQRPAASVESGGRPGDGRRIELLFLGHDSRHHFSEKYFPMLSLPLFRKGINLTYTSDPNALNTENLAHYDGVVIYANHNTITPAQENALKTFVEGGKALIPLHAASFCFQNSDWYIKAVGGQFSSHKYGTFTAPVVKADHPVMQGWKTFETWDETYVHSKLNPDIIVLQERIEGDHHEPWTWVRTQGKGHVFYTAYGHDERTWKQPAFHELVANGIMWAVNDEAKAQLAKLRLPELAFTDANVPNYEKRDPAPKFQQPLSPAESQKLIQVPVDFELKLFASEPDIVKPIAMAWDERGRLFVAETQDYPNEVREQDGVGRDRIKICEDTDGDGNADKFTVFADNLNIPTSLVFANGGLIVAQAPHFIFLKDTNGDDKADIRENIITGWGKSDTHAGPSNLKYGLDNKIWGVLGYAGFRGTNSGRHLNFSQGIYRFDSDGKNLEYIGRTSNNTWGLGFSEEFEVFISTANGNYSGHFAMPLEYVKRSVADGSGNTVYKLDSHYEMNYLTPALRQVDFHGGFTAAAGHNLYTARNFPKSYWNATAFVCEPTGRLLYQALLKPKGAGYKEKNGFNLLAGSDEWFSPVHAEVGPDGAVWVADWYSFIIQHNPTPRGFENGKGNAYVNPLRDNRHGRIYRVVWKNAKNAPYPKLDQNDAASLVAGLKNDNMFWRTTAQRLIVESKNTSVVPELIKIVNDQSVDEVGLNSPAVHALWTLDGLGAFDGANEEAYHTLVRAMRHPAAGVRKTAVKLLPRNDKTLSALKWTNSLNDPDLKVRLAAIHALTDLPVSEEIGRMLYIAGQDSQNAADEYLAQAIFSGVVKHENGFKAAAAKLKDSTLTARIERGLIEETYMLNLWSPPIYPPDISHKELKIKAIITKAQEDLSGVVVSQGNRQNGYSLYMQDGKLHWLIRQNGRSYQITSTRKLPDERFNAYATLSEGGKMTLAIEDETPRNG
;
A
#
# COMPACT_ATOMS: atom_id res chain seq x y z
N MET A 1 20.62 -63.98 -13.22
CA MET A 1 21.62 -64.96 -13.71
C MET A 1 22.43 -64.34 -14.85
N LYS A 2 23.66 -64.84 -15.03
CA LYS A 2 24.71 -64.60 -16.06
C LYS A 2 24.16 -64.20 -17.46
N LYS A 3 24.71 -63.22 -18.23
CA LYS A 3 26.09 -62.86 -18.69
C LYS A 3 26.77 -63.83 -19.69
N ALA A 4 27.48 -63.19 -20.65
CA ALA A 4 28.49 -63.65 -21.63
C ALA A 4 27.96 -63.93 -23.05
N LEU A 5 28.65 -63.62 -24.17
CA LEU A 5 30.07 -63.31 -24.49
C LEU A 5 30.24 -61.87 -25.08
N LEU A 6 31.36 -61.10 -25.09
CA LEU A 6 32.84 -61.28 -25.18
C LEU A 6 33.39 -61.75 -26.56
N LEU A 7 34.53 -61.28 -27.11
CA LEU A 7 35.49 -60.19 -26.83
C LEU A 7 36.47 -60.08 -28.04
N ILE A 8 37.20 -58.95 -28.21
CA ILE A 8 38.56 -58.78 -28.79
C ILE A 8 38.90 -57.26 -28.74
N PHE A 9 40.07 -56.73 -28.33
CA PHE A 9 41.30 -57.33 -27.77
C PHE A 9 42.04 -56.39 -26.76
N ALA A 10 43.36 -56.55 -26.62
CA ALA A 10 44.33 -55.92 -25.71
C ALA A 10 45.03 -54.65 -26.31
N ILE A 11 45.90 -53.84 -25.66
CA ILE A 11 47.03 -54.07 -24.71
C ILE A 11 47.28 -52.85 -23.76
N MET A 12 47.96 -53.07 -22.60
CA MET A 12 48.37 -52.07 -21.56
C MET A 12 49.61 -51.22 -21.97
N LEU A 13 50.08 -50.13 -21.31
CA LEU A 13 50.59 -49.91 -19.93
C LEU A 13 51.08 -48.42 -19.87
N MET A 14 50.84 -47.58 -18.83
CA MET A 14 51.72 -47.29 -17.67
C MET A 14 51.18 -46.09 -16.83
N HIS A 15 51.66 -45.93 -15.59
CA HIS A 15 51.20 -44.98 -14.55
C HIS A 15 51.79 -43.55 -14.61
N GLY A 16 51.11 -42.58 -13.97
CA GLY A 16 51.70 -41.30 -13.52
C GLY A 16 50.71 -40.31 -12.91
N CYS A 17 50.58 -40.26 -11.57
CA CYS A 17 49.75 -39.28 -10.85
C CYS A 17 50.50 -37.97 -10.56
N ALA A 18 49.89 -36.80 -10.80
CA ALA A 18 50.02 -35.62 -9.91
C ALA A 18 49.04 -34.46 -10.24
N GLN A 19 48.62 -33.77 -9.16
CA GLN A 19 48.06 -32.41 -9.06
C GLN A 19 46.62 -32.08 -9.51
N LYS A 20 45.86 -31.58 -8.52
CA LYS A 20 44.53 -30.95 -8.63
C LYS A 20 44.62 -29.55 -9.28
N ARG A 21 43.64 -29.19 -10.11
CA ARG A 21 43.16 -27.81 -10.30
C ARG A 21 41.63 -27.81 -10.33
N GLY A 22 41.01 -26.77 -9.75
CA GLY A 22 39.55 -26.68 -9.58
C GLY A 22 38.81 -26.34 -10.89
N PRO A 23 37.47 -26.44 -10.90
CA PRO A 23 36.66 -26.15 -12.08
C PRO A 23 36.64 -24.65 -12.37
N ALA A 24 36.98 -24.28 -13.60
CA ALA A 24 36.86 -22.91 -14.08
C ALA A 24 35.39 -22.53 -14.28
N GLN A 25 35.01 -21.32 -13.85
CA GLN A 25 33.69 -20.76 -14.08
C GLN A 25 33.44 -20.54 -15.59
N ARG A 26 32.25 -20.91 -16.07
CA ARG A 26 31.77 -20.46 -17.39
C ARG A 26 31.25 -19.02 -17.25
N PRO A 27 31.49 -18.12 -18.22
CA PRO A 27 30.91 -16.78 -18.20
C PRO A 27 29.39 -16.86 -18.38
N ALA A 28 28.67 -15.93 -17.75
CA ALA A 28 27.21 -15.84 -17.84
C ALA A 28 26.75 -15.45 -19.25
N ALA A 29 25.62 -16.02 -19.67
CA ALA A 29 24.96 -15.64 -20.91
C ALA A 29 24.24 -14.29 -20.74
N SER A 30 24.25 -13.46 -21.79
CA SER A 30 23.50 -12.20 -21.86
C SER A 30 21.99 -12.47 -21.85
N VAL A 31 21.26 -11.77 -20.98
CA VAL A 31 19.79 -11.83 -20.91
C VAL A 31 19.20 -10.97 -22.03
N GLU A 32 18.60 -11.60 -23.05
CA GLU A 32 17.81 -10.91 -24.06
C GLU A 32 16.42 -10.57 -23.50
N SER A 33 15.94 -9.35 -23.75
CA SER A 33 14.63 -8.89 -23.28
C SER A 33 13.49 -9.47 -24.12
N GLY A 34 12.41 -9.92 -23.46
CA GLY A 34 11.26 -10.67 -24.01
C GLY A 34 10.35 -10.01 -25.07
N GLY A 35 10.86 -9.07 -25.87
CA GLY A 35 10.19 -8.69 -27.12
C GLY A 35 10.31 -9.82 -28.15
N ARG A 36 9.31 -9.97 -29.04
CA ARG A 36 9.49 -10.77 -30.26
C ARG A 36 10.68 -10.19 -31.04
N PRO A 37 11.58 -11.00 -31.64
CA PRO A 37 12.72 -10.48 -32.41
C PRO A 37 12.28 -9.55 -33.54
N GLY A 38 12.33 -8.23 -33.30
CA GLY A 38 11.82 -7.21 -34.22
C GLY A 38 11.24 -5.96 -33.54
N ASP A 39 10.64 -6.08 -32.35
CA ASP A 39 10.05 -4.94 -31.64
C ASP A 39 11.12 -4.10 -30.92
N GLY A 40 11.09 -2.78 -31.14
CA GLY A 40 11.99 -1.83 -30.48
C GLY A 40 11.65 -1.61 -29.01
N ARG A 41 12.60 -1.01 -28.26
CA ARG A 41 12.43 -0.68 -26.83
C ARG A 41 12.71 0.80 -26.55
N ARG A 42 12.22 1.27 -25.40
CA ARG A 42 12.52 2.59 -24.84
C ARG A 42 13.99 2.66 -24.40
N ILE A 43 14.52 3.88 -24.28
CA ILE A 43 15.80 4.13 -23.60
C ILE A 43 15.56 4.02 -22.10
N GLU A 44 16.39 3.27 -21.38
CA GLU A 44 16.23 3.01 -19.95
C GLU A 44 17.36 3.69 -19.16
N LEU A 45 17.05 4.62 -18.26
CA LEU A 45 18.06 5.33 -17.46
C LEU A 45 17.84 5.16 -15.96
N LEU A 46 18.93 4.94 -15.22
CA LEU A 46 18.93 5.01 -13.76
C LEU A 46 19.05 6.47 -13.35
N PHE A 47 18.10 6.99 -12.57
CA PHE A 47 18.16 8.32 -11.97
C PHE A 47 18.58 8.20 -10.51
N LEU A 48 19.83 8.60 -10.21
CA LEU A 48 20.36 8.66 -8.86
C LEU A 48 20.10 10.04 -8.23
N GLY A 49 19.10 10.08 -7.35
CA GLY A 49 18.76 11.20 -6.48
C GLY A 49 19.48 11.15 -5.12
N HIS A 50 18.97 11.93 -4.15
CA HIS A 50 19.40 11.89 -2.76
C HIS A 50 18.25 12.11 -1.76
N ASP A 51 18.38 11.56 -0.54
CA ASP A 51 17.42 11.75 0.57
C ASP A 51 17.68 13.11 1.28
N SER A 52 17.52 14.22 0.56
CA SER A 52 17.64 15.58 1.10
C SER A 52 16.59 16.54 0.51
N ARG A 53 16.32 17.63 1.23
CA ARG A 53 15.33 18.66 0.88
C ARG A 53 15.93 19.89 0.18
N HIS A 54 17.26 19.98 0.07
CA HIS A 54 17.92 21.12 -0.58
C HIS A 54 17.92 21.01 -2.11
N HIS A 55 18.30 19.85 -2.65
CA HIS A 55 18.15 19.51 -4.07
C HIS A 55 17.15 18.37 -4.18
N PHE A 56 15.88 18.65 -3.85
CA PHE A 56 14.85 17.66 -3.51
C PHE A 56 14.45 16.78 -4.71
N SER A 57 15.32 15.82 -5.01
CA SER A 57 15.31 15.02 -6.24
C SER A 57 14.02 14.22 -6.46
N GLU A 58 13.41 13.69 -5.40
CA GLU A 58 12.10 13.02 -5.42
C GLU A 58 10.96 13.96 -5.88
N LYS A 59 10.96 15.23 -5.44
CA LYS A 59 9.97 16.26 -5.85
C LYS A 59 10.16 16.67 -7.32
N TYR A 60 11.40 16.72 -7.81
CA TYR A 60 11.70 17.22 -9.15
C TYR A 60 11.69 16.13 -10.24
N PHE A 61 11.95 14.86 -9.87
CA PHE A 61 11.94 13.72 -10.78
C PHE A 61 10.66 13.59 -11.65
N PRO A 62 9.42 13.79 -11.12
CA PRO A 62 8.20 13.78 -11.94
C PRO A 62 8.19 14.84 -13.05
N MET A 63 8.77 16.02 -12.78
CA MET A 63 8.80 17.14 -13.71
C MET A 63 9.66 16.85 -14.94
N LEU A 64 10.64 15.94 -14.83
CA LEU A 64 11.51 15.50 -15.92
C LEU A 64 11.08 14.16 -16.53
N SER A 65 10.67 13.18 -15.73
CA SER A 65 10.25 11.86 -16.23
C SER A 65 9.01 11.93 -17.13
N LEU A 66 8.00 12.74 -16.76
CA LEU A 66 6.77 12.91 -17.53
C LEU A 66 6.99 13.36 -19.00
N PRO A 67 7.73 14.45 -19.30
CA PRO A 67 8.00 14.86 -20.68
C PRO A 67 8.97 13.91 -21.42
N LEU A 68 9.91 13.28 -20.72
CA LEU A 68 10.85 12.32 -21.33
C LEU A 68 10.18 11.00 -21.71
N PHE A 69 9.20 10.53 -20.93
CA PHE A 69 8.43 9.33 -21.23
C PHE A 69 7.73 9.42 -22.60
N ARG A 70 7.23 10.60 -22.96
CA ARG A 70 6.62 10.88 -24.28
C ARG A 70 7.62 10.84 -25.44
N LYS A 71 8.92 11.02 -25.16
CA LYS A 71 10.02 10.89 -26.13
C LYS A 71 10.60 9.48 -26.18
N GLY A 72 10.01 8.51 -25.47
CA GLY A 72 10.50 7.13 -25.41
C GLY A 72 11.70 6.90 -24.47
N ILE A 73 11.92 7.82 -23.51
CA ILE A 73 12.96 7.72 -22.49
C ILE A 73 12.30 7.43 -21.14
N ASN A 74 12.62 6.29 -20.55
CA ASN A 74 12.21 5.88 -19.21
C ASN A 74 13.28 6.27 -18.18
N LEU A 75 12.84 6.75 -17.02
CA LEU A 75 13.71 6.97 -15.86
C LEU A 75 13.25 6.07 -14.71
N THR A 76 14.21 5.41 -14.04
CA THR A 76 13.99 4.66 -12.79
C THR A 76 14.68 5.39 -11.63
N TYR A 77 13.92 5.88 -10.66
CA TYR A 77 14.46 6.65 -9.53
C TYR A 77 15.04 5.75 -8.44
N THR A 78 16.18 6.17 -7.87
CA THR A 78 16.67 5.70 -6.57
C THR A 78 17.42 6.81 -5.85
N SER A 79 17.39 6.83 -4.52
CA SER A 79 18.27 7.68 -3.70
C SER A 79 19.42 6.90 -3.05
N ASP A 80 19.49 5.58 -3.25
CA ASP A 80 20.52 4.72 -2.68
C ASP A 80 21.71 4.53 -3.65
N PRO A 81 22.92 5.00 -3.32
CA PRO A 81 24.11 4.82 -4.14
C PRO A 81 24.54 3.34 -4.29
N ASN A 82 24.02 2.40 -3.49
CA ASN A 82 24.24 0.96 -3.70
C ASN A 82 23.64 0.45 -5.02
N ALA A 83 22.74 1.21 -5.65
CA ALA A 83 22.29 0.95 -7.02
C ALA A 83 23.41 1.09 -8.08
N LEU A 84 24.51 1.78 -7.75
CA LEU A 84 25.72 1.81 -8.60
C LEU A 84 26.52 0.51 -8.44
N ASN A 85 25.99 -0.59 -8.96
CA ASN A 85 26.65 -1.89 -8.99
C ASN A 85 26.51 -2.53 -10.38
N THR A 86 27.41 -3.44 -10.75
CA THR A 86 27.49 -4.00 -12.10
C THR A 86 26.22 -4.72 -12.53
N GLU A 87 25.53 -5.42 -11.62
CA GLU A 87 24.31 -6.17 -11.91
C GLU A 87 23.16 -5.23 -12.25
N ASN A 88 22.86 -4.27 -11.37
CA ASN A 88 21.81 -3.29 -11.60
C ASN A 88 22.12 -2.39 -12.81
N LEU A 89 23.35 -1.89 -12.95
CA LEU A 89 23.73 -1.02 -14.07
C LEU A 89 23.60 -1.71 -15.44
N ALA A 90 23.73 -3.03 -15.53
CA ALA A 90 23.60 -3.77 -16.79
C ALA A 90 22.22 -3.60 -17.46
N HIS A 91 21.18 -3.22 -16.70
CA HIS A 91 19.84 -3.00 -17.24
C HIS A 91 19.66 -1.66 -17.98
N TYR A 92 20.57 -0.71 -17.83
CA TYR A 92 20.38 0.68 -18.27
C TYR A 92 21.27 1.08 -19.47
N ASP A 93 20.88 2.13 -20.17
CA ASP A 93 21.64 2.79 -21.24
C ASP A 93 22.49 3.96 -20.74
N GLY A 94 22.19 4.47 -19.54
CA GLY A 94 22.92 5.53 -18.89
C GLY A 94 22.50 5.76 -17.44
N VAL A 95 23.26 6.61 -16.74
CA VAL A 95 22.94 7.09 -15.39
C VAL A 95 22.76 8.60 -15.41
N VAL A 96 21.58 9.06 -14.99
CA VAL A 96 21.32 10.46 -14.61
C VAL A 96 21.68 10.62 -13.13
N ILE A 97 22.42 11.67 -12.78
CA ILE A 97 22.75 11.99 -11.39
C ILE A 97 22.23 13.39 -11.08
N TYR A 98 21.43 13.52 -10.03
CA TYR A 98 21.02 14.80 -9.46
C TYR A 98 21.00 14.65 -7.94
N ALA A 99 22.18 14.82 -7.34
CA ALA A 99 22.45 14.46 -5.95
C ALA A 99 23.66 15.25 -5.40
N ASN A 100 23.82 15.17 -4.08
CA ASN A 100 24.99 15.67 -3.33
C ASN A 100 25.64 14.53 -2.51
N HIS A 101 25.88 13.36 -3.12
CA HIS A 101 26.55 12.25 -2.43
C HIS A 101 28.04 12.55 -2.31
N ASN A 102 28.53 12.86 -1.11
CA ASN A 102 29.92 13.28 -0.92
C ASN A 102 30.95 12.20 -1.29
N THR A 103 30.62 10.92 -1.09
CA THR A 103 31.56 9.80 -1.28
C THR A 103 30.98 8.67 -2.14
N ILE A 104 31.86 8.02 -2.89
CA ILE A 104 31.61 6.75 -3.57
C ILE A 104 32.54 5.67 -3.04
N THR A 105 32.08 4.42 -2.91
CA THR A 105 32.95 3.29 -2.56
C THR A 105 33.76 2.83 -3.78
N PRO A 106 34.94 2.18 -3.61
CA PRO A 106 35.72 1.67 -4.74
C PRO A 106 34.96 0.68 -5.64
N ALA A 107 34.03 -0.09 -5.06
CA ALA A 107 33.19 -1.02 -5.83
C ALA A 107 32.17 -0.27 -6.71
N GLN A 108 31.50 0.74 -6.15
CA GLN A 108 30.55 1.59 -6.88
C GLN A 108 31.26 2.41 -7.97
N GLU A 109 32.44 2.98 -7.67
CA GLU A 109 33.26 3.70 -8.65
C GLU A 109 33.65 2.77 -9.79
N ASN A 110 34.17 1.58 -9.49
CA ASN A 110 34.58 0.63 -10.53
C ASN A 110 33.39 0.16 -11.40
N ALA A 111 32.21 -0.03 -10.82
CA ALA A 111 31.00 -0.37 -11.55
C ALA A 111 30.58 0.77 -12.50
N LEU A 112 30.44 2.00 -11.99
CA LEU A 112 30.08 3.18 -12.78
C LEU A 112 31.13 3.48 -13.87
N LYS A 113 32.42 3.33 -13.54
CA LYS A 113 33.53 3.47 -14.47
C LYS A 113 33.47 2.47 -15.60
N THR A 114 33.33 1.18 -15.29
CA THR A 114 33.24 0.11 -16.29
C THR A 114 32.03 0.31 -17.21
N PHE A 115 30.91 0.75 -16.64
CA PHE A 115 29.68 1.06 -17.37
C PHE A 115 29.89 2.22 -18.37
N VAL A 116 30.39 3.37 -17.89
CA VAL A 116 30.61 4.55 -18.75
C VAL A 116 31.72 4.30 -19.77
N GLU A 117 32.91 3.86 -19.34
CA GLU A 117 34.04 3.63 -20.25
C GLU A 117 33.75 2.49 -21.26
N GLY A 118 32.82 1.59 -20.94
CA GLY A 118 32.29 0.56 -21.83
C GLY A 118 31.40 1.06 -22.97
N GLY A 119 30.86 2.29 -22.88
CA GLY A 119 30.04 2.91 -23.93
C GLY A 119 28.65 3.38 -23.49
N LYS A 120 28.35 3.39 -22.18
CA LYS A 120 27.04 3.83 -21.65
C LYS A 120 27.10 5.30 -21.20
N ALA A 121 25.95 5.96 -21.14
CA ALA A 121 25.88 7.40 -20.92
C ALA A 121 26.04 7.81 -19.44
N LEU A 122 26.63 8.97 -19.21
CA LEU A 122 26.63 9.67 -17.93
C LEU A 122 25.99 11.06 -18.10
N ILE A 123 24.98 11.35 -17.29
CA ILE A 123 24.16 12.56 -17.38
C ILE A 123 24.10 13.24 -15.99
N PRO A 124 25.18 13.89 -15.52
CA PRO A 124 25.15 14.62 -14.26
C PRO A 124 24.44 15.97 -14.48
N LEU A 125 23.50 16.29 -13.61
CA LEU A 125 22.73 17.53 -13.65
C LEU A 125 23.05 18.38 -12.41
N HIS A 126 23.20 19.69 -12.61
CA HIS A 126 23.34 20.68 -11.54
C HIS A 126 24.46 20.31 -10.55
N ALA A 127 24.14 20.18 -9.26
CA ALA A 127 25.07 19.86 -8.18
C ALA A 127 25.82 18.52 -8.32
N ALA A 128 25.45 17.66 -9.28
CA ALA A 128 26.12 16.39 -9.52
C ALA A 128 27.61 16.53 -9.91
N SER A 129 28.07 17.71 -10.35
CA SER A 129 29.51 17.99 -10.53
C SER A 129 30.31 18.03 -9.21
N PHE A 130 29.63 18.01 -8.06
CA PHE A 130 30.21 17.98 -6.72
C PHE A 130 29.86 16.69 -5.94
N CYS A 131 29.24 15.71 -6.59
CA CYS A 131 29.19 14.34 -6.10
C CYS A 131 30.59 13.71 -6.06
N PHE A 132 30.74 12.70 -5.20
CA PHE A 132 31.85 11.75 -5.17
C PHE A 132 33.22 12.44 -5.15
N GLN A 133 33.39 13.40 -4.24
CA GLN A 133 34.60 14.24 -4.15
C GLN A 133 35.87 13.45 -3.83
N ASN A 134 35.74 12.23 -3.32
CA ASN A 134 36.83 11.28 -3.13
C ASN A 134 37.27 10.53 -4.41
N SER A 135 36.62 10.80 -5.56
CA SER A 135 36.87 10.13 -6.84
C SER A 135 37.46 11.10 -7.87
N ASP A 136 38.77 11.05 -8.02
CA ASP A 136 39.50 11.72 -9.12
C ASP A 136 39.00 11.27 -10.50
N TRP A 137 38.51 10.02 -10.61
CA TRP A 137 37.94 9.50 -11.86
C TRP A 137 36.60 10.17 -12.16
N TYR A 138 35.67 10.24 -11.20
CA TYR A 138 34.35 10.82 -11.42
C TYR A 138 34.43 12.30 -11.80
N ILE A 139 35.25 13.08 -11.08
CA ILE A 139 35.46 14.51 -11.37
C ILE A 139 35.95 14.70 -12.83
N LYS A 140 36.89 13.87 -13.28
CA LYS A 140 37.39 13.89 -14.67
C LYS A 140 36.36 13.35 -15.68
N ALA A 141 35.49 12.42 -15.29
CA ALA A 141 34.42 11.92 -16.15
C ALA A 141 33.38 13.02 -16.43
N VAL A 142 32.91 13.72 -15.39
CA VAL A 142 32.00 14.89 -15.50
C VAL A 142 32.62 16.01 -16.35
N GLY A 143 33.93 16.21 -16.24
CA GLY A 143 34.69 17.22 -16.99
C GLY A 143 34.86 18.56 -16.27
N GLY A 144 34.39 18.66 -15.02
CA GLY A 144 34.52 19.84 -14.16
C GLY A 144 33.85 19.60 -12.81
N GLN A 145 34.21 20.40 -11.81
CA GLN A 145 33.66 20.37 -10.45
C GLN A 145 33.30 21.78 -9.99
N PHE A 146 32.06 22.04 -9.59
CA PHE A 146 31.71 23.37 -9.07
C PHE A 146 32.57 23.70 -7.84
N SER A 147 32.97 24.96 -7.70
CA SER A 147 33.82 25.44 -6.60
C SER A 147 33.17 26.54 -5.77
N SER A 148 32.24 27.30 -6.34
CA SER A 148 31.42 28.28 -5.63
C SER A 148 30.11 28.51 -6.36
N HIS A 149 29.16 29.15 -5.70
CA HIS A 149 27.87 29.51 -6.26
C HIS A 149 27.37 30.84 -5.70
N LYS A 150 26.48 31.49 -6.45
CA LYS A 150 25.55 32.50 -5.93
C LYS A 150 24.13 32.11 -6.39
N TYR A 151 23.20 33.05 -6.35
CA TYR A 151 21.85 32.88 -6.89
C TYR A 151 21.52 34.07 -7.78
N GLY A 152 20.78 33.86 -8.85
CA GLY A 152 20.36 34.95 -9.71
C GLY A 152 19.50 34.49 -10.88
N THR A 153 18.84 35.47 -11.51
CA THR A 153 18.12 35.29 -12.77
C THR A 153 19.08 35.57 -13.93
N PHE A 154 19.16 34.66 -14.90
CA PHE A 154 20.06 34.80 -16.06
C PHE A 154 19.57 33.97 -17.27
N THR A 155 20.23 34.20 -18.41
CA THR A 155 20.20 33.31 -19.58
C THR A 155 21.62 32.79 -19.84
N ALA A 156 21.76 31.58 -20.37
CA ALA A 156 23.05 31.05 -20.82
C ALA A 156 23.07 30.98 -22.36
N PRO A 157 23.63 31.98 -23.07
CA PRO A 157 23.72 31.96 -24.53
C PRO A 157 24.41 30.70 -25.08
N VAL A 158 23.94 30.26 -26.24
CA VAL A 158 24.50 29.12 -26.98
C VAL A 158 25.76 29.55 -27.72
N VAL A 159 26.89 28.92 -27.41
CA VAL A 159 28.17 29.18 -28.08
C VAL A 159 28.48 28.16 -29.19
N LYS A 160 27.79 27.01 -29.21
CA LYS A 160 27.94 25.95 -30.21
C LYS A 160 26.60 25.46 -30.77
N ALA A 161 25.95 26.32 -31.56
CA ALA A 161 24.59 26.11 -32.07
C ALA A 161 24.46 25.00 -33.13
N ASP A 162 25.57 24.58 -33.75
CA ASP A 162 25.63 23.46 -34.71
C ASP A 162 25.59 22.08 -34.03
N HIS A 163 25.89 22.00 -32.73
CA HIS A 163 25.96 20.74 -32.01
C HIS A 163 24.58 20.08 -31.88
N PRO A 164 24.43 18.75 -32.08
CA PRO A 164 23.14 18.05 -32.04
C PRO A 164 22.31 18.30 -30.78
N VAL A 165 22.95 18.47 -29.62
CA VAL A 165 22.27 18.76 -28.35
C VAL A 165 21.48 20.09 -28.38
N MET A 166 21.96 21.09 -29.13
CA MET A 166 21.37 22.42 -29.20
C MET A 166 20.35 22.57 -30.35
N GLN A 167 20.11 21.53 -31.15
CA GLN A 167 19.16 21.57 -32.25
C GLN A 167 17.72 21.68 -31.74
N GLY A 168 16.96 22.63 -32.28
CA GLY A 168 15.56 22.91 -31.89
C GLY A 168 15.40 23.69 -30.58
N TRP A 169 16.39 23.60 -29.68
CA TRP A 169 16.39 24.20 -28.36
C TRP A 169 16.25 25.74 -28.39
N LYS A 170 15.56 26.29 -27.39
CA LYS A 170 15.33 27.73 -27.25
C LYS A 170 15.85 28.26 -25.91
N THR A 171 16.57 29.38 -25.97
CA THR A 171 16.99 30.11 -24.78
C THR A 171 15.81 30.49 -23.90
N PHE A 172 15.93 30.23 -22.60
CA PHE A 172 14.98 30.65 -21.58
C PHE A 172 15.74 31.38 -20.46
N GLU A 173 15.03 32.29 -19.79
CA GLU A 173 15.48 32.90 -18.55
C GLU A 173 14.97 32.07 -17.37
N THR A 174 15.82 31.86 -16.37
CA THR A 174 15.43 31.23 -15.11
C THR A 174 16.22 31.81 -13.95
N TRP A 175 15.69 31.66 -12.74
CA TRP A 175 16.46 31.83 -11.52
C TRP A 175 17.05 30.47 -11.13
N ASP A 176 18.35 30.42 -10.88
CA ASP A 176 19.08 29.19 -10.55
C ASP A 176 20.25 29.50 -9.59
N GLU A 177 20.91 28.47 -9.08
CA GLU A 177 22.23 28.66 -8.45
C GLU A 177 23.29 28.89 -9.52
N THR A 178 23.94 30.04 -9.47
CA THR A 178 24.95 30.45 -10.45
C THR A 178 26.32 29.90 -10.08
N TYR A 179 26.60 28.67 -10.54
CA TYR A 179 27.87 27.97 -10.30
C TYR A 179 29.06 28.63 -11.01
N VAL A 180 30.24 28.43 -10.41
CA VAL A 180 31.57 28.67 -11.01
C VAL A 180 32.38 27.38 -10.85
N HIS A 181 32.93 26.87 -11.95
CA HIS A 181 33.60 25.57 -11.99
C HIS A 181 35.12 25.67 -11.85
N SER A 182 35.69 24.60 -11.29
CA SER A 182 37.11 24.33 -11.17
C SER A 182 37.42 22.97 -11.79
N LYS A 183 38.72 22.66 -11.97
CA LYS A 183 39.18 21.37 -12.54
C LYS A 183 38.51 21.05 -13.90
N LEU A 184 38.19 22.07 -14.68
CA LEU A 184 37.63 21.91 -16.02
C LEU A 184 38.64 21.16 -16.90
N ASN A 185 38.20 20.08 -17.54
CA ASN A 185 39.05 19.33 -18.46
C ASN A 185 39.24 20.12 -19.77
N PRO A 186 40.43 20.08 -20.40
CA PRO A 186 40.72 20.83 -21.62
C PRO A 186 39.98 20.34 -22.87
N ASP A 187 39.28 19.20 -22.79
CA ASP A 187 38.56 18.55 -23.89
C ASP A 187 37.03 18.51 -23.69
N ILE A 188 36.48 19.31 -22.77
CA ILE A 188 35.05 19.60 -22.77
C ILE A 188 34.67 20.39 -24.03
N ILE A 189 33.52 20.08 -24.61
CA ILE A 189 32.91 20.89 -25.67
C ILE A 189 31.81 21.72 -25.04
N VAL A 190 32.11 22.99 -24.76
CA VAL A 190 31.14 23.95 -24.23
C VAL A 190 30.05 24.22 -25.28
N LEU A 191 28.79 24.11 -24.85
CA LEU A 191 27.60 24.34 -25.66
C LEU A 191 26.91 25.65 -25.28
N GLN A 192 26.94 25.99 -23.99
CA GLN A 192 26.39 27.23 -23.43
C GLN A 192 27.36 27.82 -22.41
N GLU A 193 27.41 29.15 -22.36
CA GLU A 193 28.16 29.91 -21.36
C GLU A 193 27.21 30.83 -20.57
N ARG A 194 27.52 31.06 -19.29
CA ARG A 194 26.88 32.08 -18.46
C ARG A 194 27.86 33.26 -18.35
N ILE A 195 27.44 34.44 -18.81
CA ILE A 195 28.30 35.61 -18.94
C ILE A 195 28.06 36.56 -17.76
N GLU A 196 29.13 36.89 -17.02
CA GLU A 196 29.14 37.89 -15.93
C GLU A 196 30.25 38.93 -16.17
N GLY A 197 29.92 40.00 -16.89
CA GLY A 197 30.91 40.98 -17.33
C GLY A 197 31.88 40.33 -18.32
N ASP A 198 33.18 40.36 -18.02
CA ASP A 198 34.22 39.70 -18.81
C ASP A 198 34.39 38.20 -18.49
N HIS A 199 33.67 37.66 -17.49
CA HIS A 199 33.75 36.24 -17.11
C HIS A 199 32.78 35.40 -17.94
N HIS A 200 33.31 34.41 -18.64
CA HIS A 200 32.56 33.43 -19.44
C HIS A 200 32.62 32.06 -18.75
N GLU A 201 31.54 31.70 -18.05
CA GLU A 201 31.46 30.45 -17.28
C GLU A 201 30.85 29.33 -18.14
N PRO A 202 31.54 28.19 -18.35
CA PRO A 202 30.94 27.02 -18.98
C PRO A 202 29.69 26.56 -18.22
N TRP A 203 28.54 26.51 -18.91
CA TRP A 203 27.24 26.25 -18.27
C TRP A 203 26.64 24.91 -18.67
N THR A 204 26.82 24.52 -19.93
CA THR A 204 26.41 23.23 -20.47
C THR A 204 27.50 22.75 -21.40
N TRP A 205 27.94 21.50 -21.24
CA TRP A 205 29.00 20.92 -22.06
C TRP A 205 28.81 19.43 -22.28
N VAL A 206 29.55 18.91 -23.26
CA VAL A 206 29.66 17.47 -23.52
C VAL A 206 31.10 17.01 -23.56
N ARG A 207 31.32 15.72 -23.27
CA ARG A 207 32.64 15.08 -23.23
C ARG A 207 32.54 13.59 -23.59
N THR A 208 33.66 12.95 -23.91
CA THR A 208 33.76 11.48 -24.04
C THR A 208 34.68 10.92 -22.94
N GLN A 209 34.29 9.82 -22.32
CA GLN A 209 35.08 9.10 -21.31
C GLN A 209 35.14 7.61 -21.67
N GLY A 210 36.32 7.13 -22.08
CA GLY A 210 36.45 5.80 -22.69
C GLY A 210 35.65 5.76 -24.00
N LYS A 211 34.69 4.83 -24.11
CA LYS A 211 33.70 4.80 -25.20
C LYS A 211 32.40 5.54 -24.88
N GLY A 212 32.16 5.90 -23.62
CA GLY A 212 30.91 6.52 -23.18
C GLY A 212 30.91 8.02 -23.40
N HIS A 213 29.71 8.58 -23.54
CA HIS A 213 29.52 10.02 -23.68
C HIS A 213 28.95 10.60 -22.39
N VAL A 214 29.36 11.82 -22.09
CA VAL A 214 29.00 12.56 -20.89
C VAL A 214 28.35 13.88 -21.31
N PHE A 215 27.14 14.14 -20.85
CA PHE A 215 26.45 15.42 -21.01
C PHE A 215 26.25 16.04 -19.62
N TYR A 216 26.70 17.28 -19.41
CA TYR A 216 26.48 18.02 -18.18
C TYR A 216 25.80 19.36 -18.44
N THR A 217 24.92 19.75 -17.53
CA THR A 217 24.36 21.09 -17.44
C THR A 217 24.31 21.54 -15.99
N ALA A 218 24.73 22.78 -15.72
CA ALA A 218 24.66 23.40 -14.41
C ALA A 218 23.24 23.90 -14.05
N TYR A 219 22.29 23.92 -15.00
CA TYR A 219 20.87 24.19 -14.71
C TYR A 219 20.26 23.14 -13.78
N GLY A 220 19.46 23.56 -12.79
CA GLY A 220 18.56 22.65 -12.06
C GLY A 220 18.40 22.82 -10.55
N HIS A 221 18.52 24.01 -9.97
CA HIS A 221 18.35 24.17 -8.51
C HIS A 221 16.93 23.84 -8.01
N ASP A 222 15.90 24.38 -8.66
CA ASP A 222 14.50 24.18 -8.21
C ASP A 222 13.46 24.16 -9.35
N GLU A 223 12.19 23.99 -8.96
CA GLU A 223 11.05 23.93 -9.88
C GLU A 223 10.97 25.04 -10.93
N ARG A 224 11.57 26.22 -10.73
CA ARG A 224 11.62 27.31 -11.72
C ARG A 224 12.38 26.92 -12.98
N THR A 225 13.42 26.10 -12.84
CA THR A 225 14.15 25.48 -13.96
C THR A 225 13.54 24.14 -14.35
N TRP A 226 13.19 23.29 -13.38
CA TRP A 226 12.64 21.95 -13.65
C TRP A 226 11.25 21.94 -14.30
N LYS A 227 10.51 23.05 -14.32
CA LYS A 227 9.24 23.20 -15.06
C LYS A 227 9.41 23.74 -16.49
N GLN A 228 10.61 24.13 -16.91
CA GLN A 228 10.83 24.76 -18.22
C GLN A 228 10.82 23.72 -19.35
N PRO A 229 9.96 23.85 -20.37
CA PRO A 229 9.99 22.94 -21.53
C PRO A 229 11.36 22.91 -22.24
N ALA A 230 12.06 24.04 -22.26
CA ALA A 230 13.40 24.14 -22.80
C ALA A 230 14.46 23.40 -21.94
N PHE A 231 14.29 23.30 -20.62
CA PHE A 231 15.15 22.44 -19.80
C PHE A 231 14.90 20.96 -20.10
N HIS A 232 13.63 20.56 -20.26
CA HIS A 232 13.28 19.18 -20.66
C HIS A 232 13.84 18.81 -22.04
N GLU A 233 13.77 19.74 -22.99
CA GLU A 233 14.35 19.57 -24.32
C GLU A 233 15.88 19.46 -24.27
N LEU A 234 16.56 20.32 -23.51
CA LEU A 234 18.02 20.27 -23.33
C LEU A 234 18.47 18.91 -22.78
N VAL A 235 17.83 18.44 -21.71
CA VAL A 235 18.17 17.16 -21.07
C VAL A 235 17.82 15.98 -21.98
N ALA A 236 16.68 16.01 -22.68
CA ALA A 236 16.33 14.97 -23.64
C ALA A 236 17.32 14.90 -24.82
N ASN A 237 17.73 16.04 -25.37
CA ASN A 237 18.72 16.11 -26.44
C ASN A 237 20.11 15.67 -25.95
N GLY A 238 20.49 16.03 -24.72
CA GLY A 238 21.70 15.58 -24.04
C GLY A 238 21.74 14.05 -23.87
N ILE A 239 20.63 13.45 -23.42
CA ILE A 239 20.45 11.99 -23.33
C ILE A 239 20.56 11.35 -24.72
N MET A 240 19.81 11.85 -25.72
CA MET A 240 19.81 11.29 -27.08
C MET A 240 21.17 11.38 -27.77
N TRP A 241 21.98 12.38 -27.44
CA TRP A 241 23.37 12.45 -27.86
C TRP A 241 24.25 11.43 -27.11
N ALA A 242 24.09 11.33 -25.78
CA ALA A 242 25.00 10.58 -24.92
C ALA A 242 24.80 9.05 -24.91
N VAL A 243 23.59 8.53 -25.14
CA VAL A 243 23.39 7.06 -25.22
C VAL A 243 24.09 6.47 -26.45
N ASN A 244 24.35 5.17 -26.43
CA ASN A 244 24.98 4.48 -27.56
C ASN A 244 24.03 4.32 -28.76
N ASP A 245 24.58 4.03 -29.94
CA ASP A 245 23.79 3.92 -31.17
C ASP A 245 22.87 2.69 -31.18
N GLU A 246 23.18 1.66 -30.39
CA GLU A 246 22.29 0.52 -30.16
C GLU A 246 20.98 0.95 -29.50
N ALA A 247 21.04 1.71 -28.40
CA ALA A 247 19.86 2.23 -27.70
C ALA A 247 19.03 3.15 -28.62
N LYS A 248 19.70 4.01 -29.42
CA LYS A 248 19.03 4.85 -30.44
C LYS A 248 18.34 4.00 -31.50
N ALA A 249 19.00 2.94 -31.99
CA ALA A 249 18.43 2.03 -32.99
C ALA A 249 17.27 1.20 -32.45
N GLN A 250 17.26 0.85 -31.15
CA GLN A 250 16.10 0.21 -30.52
C GLN A 250 14.94 1.17 -30.33
N LEU A 251 15.19 2.42 -29.93
CA LEU A 251 14.14 3.44 -29.84
C LEU A 251 13.56 3.77 -31.22
N ALA A 252 14.39 3.84 -32.27
CA ALA A 252 13.92 4.08 -33.64
C ALA A 252 13.02 2.96 -34.20
N LYS A 253 13.10 1.74 -33.66
CA LYS A 253 12.19 0.63 -33.97
C LYS A 253 10.89 0.67 -33.15
N LEU A 254 10.86 1.39 -32.03
CA LEU A 254 9.69 1.47 -31.16
C LEU A 254 8.61 2.35 -31.79
N ARG A 255 7.54 1.72 -32.28
CA ARG A 255 6.33 2.42 -32.75
C ARG A 255 5.39 2.67 -31.58
N LEU A 256 5.52 3.84 -30.95
CA LEU A 256 4.52 4.38 -30.02
C LEU A 256 3.22 4.72 -30.78
N PRO A 257 2.03 4.47 -30.19
CA PRO A 257 0.76 4.81 -30.83
C PRO A 257 0.54 6.33 -30.91
N GLU A 258 -0.13 6.78 -31.96
CA GLU A 258 -0.62 8.16 -32.08
C GLU A 258 -1.96 8.30 -31.35
N LEU A 259 -2.05 9.26 -30.42
CA LEU A 259 -3.24 9.46 -29.61
C LEU A 259 -4.27 10.33 -30.35
N ALA A 260 -5.37 9.73 -30.78
CA ALA A 260 -6.49 10.44 -31.38
C ALA A 260 -7.40 11.06 -30.31
N PHE A 261 -7.72 12.35 -30.46
CA PHE A 261 -8.60 13.09 -29.55
C PHE A 261 -9.78 13.72 -30.29
N THR A 262 -10.97 13.67 -29.68
CA THR A 262 -12.20 14.32 -30.16
C THR A 262 -12.81 15.21 -29.09
N ASP A 263 -13.55 16.23 -29.48
CA ASP A 263 -14.30 17.07 -28.55
C ASP A 263 -15.50 16.31 -27.97
N ALA A 264 -15.69 16.39 -26.64
CA ALA A 264 -16.79 15.76 -25.93
C ALA A 264 -17.06 16.49 -24.60
N ASN A 265 -18.21 16.21 -23.96
CA ASN A 265 -18.52 16.75 -22.63
C ASN A 265 -17.76 15.99 -21.53
N VAL A 266 -16.46 16.27 -21.40
CA VAL A 266 -15.58 15.69 -20.37
C VAL A 266 -15.64 16.54 -19.09
N PRO A 267 -15.89 15.94 -17.91
CA PRO A 267 -15.84 16.64 -16.63
C PRO A 267 -14.50 17.35 -16.37
N ASN A 268 -14.54 18.65 -16.10
CA ASN A 268 -13.37 19.50 -15.90
C ASN A 268 -13.27 20.03 -14.45
N TYR A 269 -13.13 19.11 -13.49
CA TYR A 269 -13.00 19.43 -12.05
C TYR A 269 -11.84 20.38 -11.75
N GLU A 270 -10.72 20.20 -12.45
CA GLU A 270 -9.50 21.01 -12.33
C GLU A 270 -9.58 22.38 -13.03
N LYS A 271 -10.67 22.67 -13.76
CA LYS A 271 -10.87 23.93 -14.51
C LYS A 271 -9.73 24.23 -15.51
N ARG A 272 -9.19 23.20 -16.15
CA ARG A 272 -8.12 23.31 -17.17
C ARG A 272 -8.61 24.13 -18.36
N ASP A 273 -7.69 24.93 -18.93
CA ASP A 273 -7.87 25.68 -20.17
C ASP A 273 -6.67 25.36 -21.11
N PRO A 274 -6.91 24.79 -22.31
CA PRO A 274 -8.19 24.33 -22.83
C PRO A 274 -8.79 23.18 -22.00
N ALA A 275 -10.11 23.00 -22.12
CA ALA A 275 -10.82 21.91 -21.46
C ALA A 275 -10.33 20.53 -21.97
N PRO A 276 -10.37 19.47 -21.13
CA PRO A 276 -9.95 18.13 -21.53
C PRO A 276 -10.77 17.59 -22.72
N LYS A 277 -10.08 16.99 -23.69
CA LYS A 277 -10.70 16.27 -24.82
C LYS A 277 -10.89 14.79 -24.49
N PHE A 278 -11.65 14.08 -25.33
CA PHE A 278 -11.82 12.63 -25.26
C PHE A 278 -10.77 11.92 -26.10
N GLN A 279 -9.81 11.24 -25.45
CA GLN A 279 -8.92 10.28 -26.11
C GLN A 279 -9.74 9.08 -26.58
N GLN A 280 -9.57 8.65 -27.83
CA GLN A 280 -10.14 7.40 -28.30
C GLN A 280 -9.48 6.19 -27.59
N PRO A 281 -10.19 5.06 -27.43
CA PRO A 281 -9.62 3.85 -26.86
C PRO A 281 -8.56 3.25 -27.80
N LEU A 282 -7.53 2.64 -27.23
CA LEU A 282 -6.45 1.95 -27.94
C LEU A 282 -6.64 0.44 -27.85
N SER A 283 -6.06 -0.31 -28.80
CA SER A 283 -5.96 -1.77 -28.65
C SER A 283 -5.08 -2.15 -27.43
N PRO A 284 -5.22 -3.37 -26.86
CA PRO A 284 -4.38 -3.82 -25.76
C PRO A 284 -2.87 -3.67 -26.04
N ALA A 285 -2.43 -4.05 -27.24
CA ALA A 285 -1.03 -3.97 -27.66
C ALA A 285 -0.50 -2.54 -27.86
N GLU A 286 -1.36 -1.57 -28.17
CA GLU A 286 -0.98 -0.15 -28.26
C GLU A 286 -0.94 0.50 -26.88
N SER A 287 -1.98 0.28 -26.07
CA SER A 287 -2.08 0.75 -24.70
C SER A 287 -0.88 0.29 -23.85
N GLN A 288 -0.51 -0.99 -23.97
CA GLN A 288 0.64 -1.57 -23.27
C GLN A 288 1.97 -0.85 -23.57
N LYS A 289 2.16 -0.28 -24.77
CA LYS A 289 3.38 0.50 -25.10
C LYS A 289 3.43 1.87 -24.40
N LEU A 290 2.30 2.32 -23.85
CA LEU A 290 2.18 3.53 -23.04
C LEU A 290 2.24 3.24 -21.53
N ILE A 291 2.51 2.00 -21.12
CA ILE A 291 2.72 1.62 -19.72
C ILE A 291 4.22 1.44 -19.45
N GLN A 292 4.75 2.12 -18.45
CA GLN A 292 6.07 1.87 -17.88
C GLN A 292 5.97 0.78 -16.80
N VAL A 293 6.96 -0.11 -16.75
CA VAL A 293 7.28 -1.01 -15.62
C VAL A 293 8.77 -0.86 -15.29
N PRO A 294 9.26 -1.27 -14.10
CA PRO A 294 10.69 -1.27 -13.82
C PRO A 294 11.46 -2.15 -14.81
N VAL A 295 12.71 -1.78 -15.09
CA VAL A 295 13.47 -2.31 -16.23
C VAL A 295 13.75 -3.83 -16.17
N ASP A 296 13.78 -4.42 -14.97
CA ASP A 296 13.94 -5.86 -14.73
C ASP A 296 12.60 -6.64 -14.75
N PHE A 297 11.49 -5.97 -15.04
CA PHE A 297 10.15 -6.55 -15.17
C PHE A 297 9.60 -6.48 -16.59
N GLU A 298 8.56 -7.26 -16.83
CA GLU A 298 7.79 -7.34 -18.07
C GLU A 298 6.30 -7.30 -17.73
N LEU A 299 5.53 -6.51 -18.49
CA LEU A 299 4.06 -6.57 -18.46
C LEU A 299 3.60 -7.57 -19.51
N LYS A 300 2.79 -8.56 -19.13
CA LYS A 300 2.15 -9.51 -20.04
C LYS A 300 0.65 -9.34 -19.96
N LEU A 301 -0.02 -9.24 -21.10
CA LEU A 301 -1.47 -9.41 -21.16
C LEU A 301 -1.80 -10.87 -20.81
N PHE A 302 -2.91 -11.11 -20.12
CA PHE A 302 -3.46 -12.45 -19.87
C PHE A 302 -4.83 -12.61 -20.51
N ALA A 303 -5.70 -11.61 -20.36
CA ALA A 303 -7.01 -11.57 -21.00
C ALA A 303 -7.41 -10.11 -21.31
N SER A 304 -8.25 -9.90 -22.32
CA SER A 304 -8.80 -8.59 -22.67
C SER A 304 -10.24 -8.71 -23.16
N GLU A 305 -10.84 -7.57 -23.49
CA GLU A 305 -12.03 -7.53 -24.33
C GLU A 305 -11.84 -8.26 -25.68
N PRO A 306 -12.88 -8.91 -26.23
CA PRO A 306 -14.26 -9.01 -25.72
C PRO A 306 -14.46 -10.10 -24.63
N ASP A 307 -13.46 -10.94 -24.40
CA ASP A 307 -13.57 -12.11 -23.52
C ASP A 307 -13.64 -11.77 -22.04
N ILE A 308 -13.05 -10.64 -21.62
CA ILE A 308 -13.25 -10.03 -20.30
C ILE A 308 -13.66 -8.56 -20.48
N VAL A 309 -14.67 -8.12 -19.72
CA VAL A 309 -15.09 -6.70 -19.68
C VAL A 309 -15.21 -6.22 -18.23
N LYS A 310 -14.63 -5.05 -17.96
CA LYS A 310 -14.71 -4.30 -16.69
C LYS A 310 -14.50 -5.16 -15.43
N PRO A 311 -13.33 -5.81 -15.30
CA PRO A 311 -13.01 -6.69 -14.18
C PRO A 311 -12.83 -5.91 -12.88
N ILE A 312 -13.63 -6.19 -11.85
CA ILE A 312 -13.61 -5.47 -10.56
C ILE A 312 -12.92 -6.26 -9.44
N ALA A 313 -12.93 -7.59 -9.49
CA ALA A 313 -12.27 -8.45 -8.52
C ALA A 313 -11.71 -9.72 -9.16
N MET A 314 -10.61 -10.21 -8.60
CA MET A 314 -9.94 -11.47 -8.96
C MET A 314 -9.83 -12.38 -7.73
N ALA A 315 -9.85 -13.69 -7.96
CA ALA A 315 -9.51 -14.73 -6.99
C ALA A 315 -8.97 -15.96 -7.72
N TRP A 316 -8.33 -16.90 -7.01
CA TRP A 316 -7.85 -18.17 -7.59
C TRP A 316 -8.33 -19.36 -6.77
N ASP A 317 -8.71 -20.43 -7.47
CA ASP A 317 -9.08 -21.72 -6.84
C ASP A 317 -7.83 -22.54 -6.45
N GLU A 318 -7.99 -23.65 -5.72
CA GLU A 318 -6.88 -24.52 -5.33
C GLU A 318 -6.15 -25.23 -6.49
N ARG A 319 -6.61 -25.05 -7.74
CA ARG A 319 -5.93 -25.49 -8.97
C ARG A 319 -5.10 -24.36 -9.61
N GLY A 320 -5.21 -23.13 -9.09
CA GLY A 320 -4.54 -21.93 -9.60
C GLY A 320 -5.26 -21.25 -10.76
N ARG A 321 -6.53 -21.58 -11.03
CA ARG A 321 -7.33 -20.97 -12.11
C ARG A 321 -7.86 -19.61 -11.69
N LEU A 322 -7.83 -18.63 -12.59
CA LEU A 322 -8.29 -17.27 -12.30
C LEU A 322 -9.82 -17.18 -12.37
N PHE A 323 -10.46 -16.69 -11.32
CA PHE A 323 -11.86 -16.29 -11.28
C PHE A 323 -11.95 -14.77 -11.31
N VAL A 324 -12.68 -14.21 -12.28
CA VAL A 324 -12.85 -12.76 -12.48
C VAL A 324 -14.31 -12.37 -12.32
N ALA A 325 -14.60 -11.38 -11.47
CA ALA A 325 -15.88 -10.69 -11.43
C ALA A 325 -15.90 -9.57 -12.48
N GLU A 326 -16.82 -9.65 -13.44
CA GLU A 326 -17.08 -8.62 -14.45
C GLU A 326 -18.31 -7.81 -14.06
N THR A 327 -18.26 -6.47 -14.14
CA THR A 327 -19.43 -5.62 -13.87
C THR A 327 -19.79 -4.66 -15.01
N GLN A 328 -20.88 -4.97 -15.71
CA GLN A 328 -21.53 -4.13 -16.71
C GLN A 328 -22.61 -3.22 -16.10
N ASP A 329 -23.15 -3.57 -14.93
CA ASP A 329 -24.17 -2.79 -14.23
C ASP A 329 -23.57 -1.67 -13.35
N TYR A 330 -22.30 -1.78 -12.92
CA TYR A 330 -21.65 -0.71 -12.14
C TYR A 330 -21.45 0.58 -12.95
N PRO A 331 -21.69 1.78 -12.38
CA PRO A 331 -22.20 2.02 -11.02
C PRO A 331 -23.73 2.14 -10.94
N ASN A 332 -24.41 2.53 -12.02
CA ASN A 332 -25.76 3.11 -11.92
C ASN A 332 -26.92 2.15 -12.15
N GLU A 333 -26.68 0.93 -12.64
CA GLU A 333 -27.74 -0.04 -12.95
C GLU A 333 -28.12 -0.91 -11.74
N VAL A 334 -28.23 -0.29 -10.55
CA VAL A 334 -28.60 -0.98 -9.31
C VAL A 334 -29.96 -1.69 -9.47
N ARG A 335 -29.95 -3.01 -9.33
CA ARG A 335 -31.18 -3.83 -9.38
C ARG A 335 -31.79 -3.96 -7.98
N GLU A 336 -33.12 -3.94 -7.92
CA GLU A 336 -33.90 -4.22 -6.70
C GLU A 336 -34.40 -5.67 -6.62
N GLN A 337 -34.42 -6.38 -7.75
CA GLN A 337 -34.76 -7.79 -7.84
C GLN A 337 -33.47 -8.62 -7.91
N ASP A 338 -33.39 -9.69 -7.11
CA ASP A 338 -32.30 -10.65 -7.20
C ASP A 338 -32.38 -11.45 -8.52
N GLY A 339 -31.22 -11.79 -9.08
CA GLY A 339 -31.15 -12.67 -10.25
C GLY A 339 -31.51 -12.05 -11.61
N VAL A 340 -31.52 -10.71 -11.73
CA VAL A 340 -31.79 -10.00 -13.02
C VAL A 340 -30.68 -9.05 -13.48
N GLY A 341 -29.56 -9.01 -12.76
CA GLY A 341 -28.41 -8.19 -13.17
C GLY A 341 -27.59 -8.86 -14.29
N ARG A 342 -26.73 -8.09 -14.95
CA ARG A 342 -25.94 -8.56 -16.12
C ARG A 342 -24.51 -8.96 -15.77
N ASP A 343 -24.16 -8.87 -14.49
CA ASP A 343 -22.83 -9.13 -13.99
C ASP A 343 -22.61 -10.64 -13.77
N ARG A 344 -21.35 -11.06 -13.84
CA ARG A 344 -20.99 -12.48 -13.92
C ARG A 344 -19.58 -12.74 -13.37
N ILE A 345 -19.33 -13.99 -13.03
CA ILE A 345 -18.01 -14.51 -12.64
C ILE A 345 -17.57 -15.50 -13.71
N LYS A 346 -16.37 -15.29 -14.26
CA LYS A 346 -15.76 -16.20 -15.24
C LYS A 346 -14.51 -16.86 -14.68
N ILE A 347 -14.34 -18.13 -14.99
CA ILE A 347 -13.05 -18.83 -14.91
C ILE A 347 -12.28 -18.53 -16.20
N CYS A 348 -11.03 -18.11 -16.08
CA CYS A 348 -10.10 -17.85 -17.18
C CYS A 348 -8.95 -18.85 -17.08
N GLU A 349 -8.74 -19.65 -18.11
CA GLU A 349 -7.75 -20.72 -18.15
C GLU A 349 -6.79 -20.55 -19.34
N ASP A 350 -5.51 -20.70 -19.04
CA ASP A 350 -4.40 -20.93 -19.98
C ASP A 350 -4.26 -22.45 -20.11
N THR A 351 -4.67 -23.01 -21.26
CA THR A 351 -4.75 -24.46 -21.50
C THR A 351 -3.65 -24.99 -22.41
N ASP A 352 -2.97 -24.11 -23.17
CA ASP A 352 -1.80 -24.47 -23.99
C ASP A 352 -0.44 -24.12 -23.34
N GLY A 353 -0.44 -23.25 -22.32
CA GLY A 353 0.74 -22.86 -21.53
C GLY A 353 1.52 -21.66 -22.08
N ASP A 354 0.97 -20.90 -23.04
CA ASP A 354 1.65 -19.74 -23.63
C ASP A 354 1.70 -18.49 -22.70
N GLY A 355 0.89 -18.50 -21.64
CA GLY A 355 0.81 -17.43 -20.64
C GLY A 355 -0.39 -16.50 -20.78
N ASN A 356 -1.27 -16.72 -21.78
CA ASN A 356 -2.54 -16.03 -21.99
C ASN A 356 -3.73 -16.96 -21.69
N ALA A 357 -4.93 -16.41 -21.46
CA ALA A 357 -6.15 -17.21 -21.36
C ALA A 357 -6.73 -17.51 -22.75
N ASP A 358 -6.95 -18.79 -23.04
CA ASP A 358 -7.61 -19.28 -24.26
C ASP A 358 -9.02 -19.83 -24.00
N LYS A 359 -9.35 -20.16 -22.74
CA LYS A 359 -10.65 -20.72 -22.34
C LYS A 359 -11.31 -19.87 -21.27
N PHE A 360 -12.59 -19.55 -21.51
CA PHE A 360 -13.43 -18.74 -20.63
C PHE A 360 -14.73 -19.47 -20.30
N THR A 361 -14.95 -19.76 -19.02
CA THR A 361 -16.15 -20.47 -18.53
C THR A 361 -16.96 -19.54 -17.61
N VAL A 362 -18.25 -19.34 -17.86
CA VAL A 362 -19.12 -18.59 -16.93
C VAL A 362 -19.48 -19.49 -15.76
N PHE A 363 -18.88 -19.25 -14.60
CA PHE A 363 -19.13 -19.97 -13.35
C PHE A 363 -20.47 -19.57 -12.73
N ALA A 364 -20.79 -18.27 -12.77
CA ALA A 364 -22.06 -17.73 -12.30
C ALA A 364 -22.42 -16.45 -13.05
N ASP A 365 -23.71 -16.23 -13.28
CA ASP A 365 -24.27 -15.06 -13.93
C ASP A 365 -25.36 -14.42 -13.05
N ASN A 366 -26.15 -13.50 -13.60
CA ASN A 366 -27.30 -12.89 -12.92
C ASN A 366 -26.91 -12.23 -11.58
N LEU A 367 -25.72 -11.62 -11.50
CA LEU A 367 -25.20 -10.90 -10.34
C LEU A 367 -25.50 -9.40 -10.43
N ASN A 368 -25.50 -8.71 -9.30
CA ASN A 368 -25.87 -7.30 -9.16
C ASN A 368 -24.71 -6.52 -8.51
N ILE A 369 -23.75 -6.07 -9.32
CA ILE A 369 -22.54 -5.35 -8.86
C ILE A 369 -21.74 -6.18 -7.82
N PRO A 370 -21.14 -7.31 -8.24
CA PRO A 370 -20.23 -8.08 -7.40
C PRO A 370 -18.91 -7.33 -7.20
N THR A 371 -18.61 -6.88 -5.99
CA THR A 371 -17.43 -6.05 -5.66
C THR A 371 -16.24 -6.86 -5.15
N SER A 372 -16.42 -8.11 -4.74
CA SER A 372 -15.33 -8.95 -4.25
C SER A 372 -15.65 -10.44 -4.21
N LEU A 373 -14.62 -11.29 -4.20
CA LEU A 373 -14.66 -12.74 -4.28
C LEU A 373 -13.70 -13.36 -3.24
N VAL A 374 -14.10 -14.42 -2.54
CA VAL A 374 -13.19 -15.21 -1.69
C VAL A 374 -13.62 -16.69 -1.64
N PHE A 375 -12.67 -17.61 -1.76
CA PHE A 375 -12.94 -19.05 -1.65
C PHE A 375 -13.08 -19.50 -0.19
N ALA A 376 -14.15 -20.24 0.10
CA ALA A 376 -14.45 -20.81 1.42
C ALA A 376 -15.45 -21.99 1.29
N ASN A 377 -15.38 -22.95 2.21
CA ASN A 377 -16.27 -24.12 2.33
C ASN A 377 -16.48 -24.91 1.02
N GLY A 378 -15.40 -25.06 0.24
CA GLY A 378 -15.41 -25.63 -1.11
C GLY A 378 -16.29 -24.89 -2.13
N GLY A 379 -16.48 -23.58 -1.96
CA GLY A 379 -17.20 -22.70 -2.88
C GLY A 379 -16.65 -21.26 -2.81
N LEU A 380 -17.45 -20.29 -3.24
CA LEU A 380 -17.06 -18.90 -3.43
C LEU A 380 -18.07 -17.97 -2.73
N ILE A 381 -17.59 -17.13 -1.81
CA ILE A 381 -18.38 -16.04 -1.23
C ILE A 381 -18.17 -14.80 -2.10
N VAL A 382 -19.29 -14.19 -2.51
CA VAL A 382 -19.33 -13.00 -3.35
C VAL A 382 -19.92 -11.84 -2.57
N ALA A 383 -19.18 -10.74 -2.50
CA ALA A 383 -19.72 -9.47 -2.02
C ALA A 383 -20.55 -8.83 -3.13
N GLN A 384 -21.86 -8.73 -2.93
CA GLN A 384 -22.75 -7.83 -3.68
C GLN A 384 -23.71 -7.17 -2.68
N ALA A 385 -24.19 -5.96 -2.95
CA ALA A 385 -25.13 -5.28 -2.04
C ALA A 385 -26.59 -5.53 -2.48
N PRO A 386 -27.51 -5.93 -1.58
CA PRO A 386 -27.42 -5.90 -0.12
C PRO A 386 -27.07 -7.26 0.52
N HIS A 387 -26.76 -8.28 -0.30
CA HIS A 387 -26.61 -9.69 0.09
C HIS A 387 -25.23 -10.24 -0.28
N PHE A 388 -24.43 -10.64 0.72
CA PHE A 388 -23.34 -11.58 0.42
C PHE A 388 -23.95 -12.93 0.05
N ILE A 389 -23.49 -13.49 -1.05
CA ILE A 389 -23.96 -14.78 -1.53
C ILE A 389 -22.85 -15.83 -1.49
N PHE A 390 -23.22 -17.06 -1.20
CA PHE A 390 -22.38 -18.23 -1.38
C PHE A 390 -22.77 -18.93 -2.68
N LEU A 391 -21.76 -19.27 -3.49
CA LEU A 391 -21.87 -19.97 -4.76
C LEU A 391 -21.00 -21.23 -4.71
N LYS A 392 -21.51 -22.35 -5.21
CA LYS A 392 -20.73 -23.60 -5.26
C LYS A 392 -21.18 -24.47 -6.44
N ASP A 393 -20.20 -25.12 -7.05
CA ASP A 393 -20.38 -26.25 -7.96
C ASP A 393 -20.31 -27.55 -7.14
N THR A 394 -21.31 -28.43 -7.26
CA THR A 394 -21.33 -29.74 -6.59
C THR A 394 -21.17 -30.93 -7.55
N ASN A 395 -21.13 -30.68 -8.87
CA ASN A 395 -21.17 -31.70 -9.90
C ASN A 395 -19.91 -31.74 -10.80
N GLY A 396 -19.12 -30.66 -10.82
CA GLY A 396 -17.83 -30.56 -11.51
C GLY A 396 -17.92 -30.05 -12.95
N ASP A 397 -19.02 -29.41 -13.36
CA ASP A 397 -19.16 -28.78 -14.68
C ASP A 397 -18.65 -27.32 -14.75
N ASP A 398 -17.96 -26.87 -13.70
CA ASP A 398 -17.42 -25.52 -13.52
C ASP A 398 -18.52 -24.42 -13.48
N LYS A 399 -19.72 -24.76 -12.99
CA LYS A 399 -20.84 -23.81 -12.77
C LYS A 399 -21.45 -23.94 -11.38
N ALA A 400 -21.85 -22.81 -10.81
CA ALA A 400 -22.51 -22.78 -9.51
C ALA A 400 -23.95 -23.32 -9.59
N ASP A 401 -24.19 -24.49 -8.99
CA ASP A 401 -25.52 -25.09 -8.81
C ASP A 401 -26.15 -24.74 -7.44
N ILE A 402 -25.34 -24.36 -6.45
CA ILE A 402 -25.77 -23.74 -5.19
C ILE A 402 -25.66 -22.21 -5.28
N ARG A 403 -26.71 -21.51 -4.81
CA ARG A 403 -26.73 -20.07 -4.56
C ARG A 403 -27.50 -19.75 -3.28
N GLU A 404 -26.85 -19.17 -2.28
CA GLU A 404 -27.47 -18.86 -0.98
C GLU A 404 -27.10 -17.45 -0.49
N ASN A 405 -28.07 -16.67 0.02
CA ASN A 405 -27.80 -15.37 0.66
C ASN A 405 -27.35 -15.60 2.11
N ILE A 406 -26.06 -15.40 2.42
CA ILE A 406 -25.46 -15.73 3.73
C ILE A 406 -25.39 -14.55 4.71
N ILE A 407 -25.25 -13.31 4.22
CA ILE A 407 -25.29 -12.09 5.05
C ILE A 407 -26.11 -11.02 4.34
N THR A 408 -27.08 -10.44 5.05
CA THR A 408 -27.95 -9.37 4.54
C THR A 408 -27.84 -8.12 5.41
N GLY A 409 -27.79 -6.94 4.79
CA GLY A 409 -27.77 -5.64 5.48
C GLY A 409 -26.77 -4.63 4.91
N TRP A 410 -26.06 -4.96 3.83
CA TRP A 410 -25.10 -4.07 3.19
C TRP A 410 -25.81 -2.93 2.45
N GLY A 411 -25.33 -1.70 2.64
CA GLY A 411 -25.94 -0.51 2.06
C GLY A 411 -25.80 -0.43 0.54
N LYS A 412 -26.85 0.07 -0.11
CA LYS A 412 -26.90 0.37 -1.56
C LYS A 412 -26.94 1.88 -1.89
N SER A 413 -26.77 2.75 -0.88
CA SER A 413 -26.94 4.20 -1.04
C SER A 413 -25.87 4.87 -1.91
N ASP A 414 -24.71 4.24 -2.03
CA ASP A 414 -23.64 4.63 -2.94
C ASP A 414 -22.82 3.39 -3.32
N THR A 415 -22.73 3.10 -4.62
CA THR A 415 -22.12 1.86 -5.12
C THR A 415 -20.60 1.86 -5.08
N HIS A 416 -19.91 3.02 -4.96
CA HIS A 416 -18.46 3.00 -4.63
C HIS A 416 -18.20 2.88 -3.14
N ALA A 417 -19.21 2.85 -2.28
CA ALA A 417 -19.02 2.87 -0.82
C ALA A 417 -19.52 1.58 -0.14
N GLY A 418 -19.76 0.54 -0.94
CA GLY A 418 -20.18 -0.78 -0.47
C GLY A 418 -19.05 -1.59 0.20
N PRO A 419 -19.36 -2.85 0.57
CA PRO A 419 -18.35 -3.82 0.99
C PRO A 419 -17.40 -4.18 -0.16
N SER A 420 -16.12 -4.45 0.13
CA SER A 420 -15.10 -4.86 -0.84
C SER A 420 -13.95 -5.66 -0.17
N ASN A 421 -13.01 -6.12 -1.00
CA ASN A 421 -11.77 -6.82 -0.60
C ASN A 421 -11.98 -7.96 0.42
N LEU A 422 -12.86 -8.92 0.11
CA LEU A 422 -12.99 -10.13 0.90
C LEU A 422 -11.70 -10.97 0.83
N LYS A 423 -11.21 -11.44 1.98
CA LYS A 423 -10.00 -12.26 2.10
C LYS A 423 -10.14 -13.34 3.16
N TYR A 424 -9.59 -14.53 2.89
CA TYR A 424 -9.44 -15.58 3.90
C TYR A 424 -8.26 -15.21 4.81
N GLY A 425 -8.56 -14.90 6.07
CA GLY A 425 -7.58 -14.54 7.08
C GLY A 425 -6.82 -15.74 7.61
N LEU A 426 -5.62 -15.50 8.15
CA LEU A 426 -4.85 -16.58 8.78
C LEU A 426 -5.53 -17.07 10.07
N ASP A 427 -6.41 -16.29 10.69
CA ASP A 427 -7.30 -16.71 11.79
C ASP A 427 -8.51 -17.55 11.35
N ASN A 428 -8.51 -18.11 10.13
CA ASN A 428 -9.56 -18.94 9.57
C ASN A 428 -10.94 -18.23 9.42
N LYS A 429 -10.96 -16.90 9.54
CA LYS A 429 -12.13 -16.04 9.32
C LYS A 429 -12.07 -15.38 7.95
N ILE A 430 -13.23 -14.99 7.42
CA ILE A 430 -13.32 -14.12 6.25
C ILE A 430 -13.28 -12.67 6.73
N TRP A 431 -12.34 -11.91 6.21
CA TRP A 431 -12.18 -10.48 6.46
C TRP A 431 -12.68 -9.68 5.27
N GLY A 432 -13.04 -8.42 5.50
CA GLY A 432 -13.33 -7.47 4.42
C GLY A 432 -13.35 -6.03 4.93
N VAL A 433 -13.50 -5.11 3.97
CA VAL A 433 -13.63 -3.67 4.27
C VAL A 433 -14.91 -3.11 3.68
N LEU A 434 -15.32 -1.96 4.21
CA LEU A 434 -16.57 -1.30 3.90
C LEU A 434 -16.35 0.22 3.77
N GLY A 435 -17.00 0.82 2.78
CA GLY A 435 -17.14 2.27 2.65
C GLY A 435 -18.34 2.83 3.43
N TYR A 436 -18.63 4.11 3.23
CA TYR A 436 -19.71 4.80 3.97
C TYR A 436 -21.15 4.43 3.55
N ALA A 437 -21.39 3.49 2.63
CA ALA A 437 -22.74 2.95 2.42
C ALA A 437 -23.23 2.15 3.64
N GLY A 438 -22.29 1.62 4.43
CA GLY A 438 -22.56 1.05 5.74
C GLY A 438 -23.16 -0.36 5.74
N PHE A 439 -23.34 -0.88 6.94
CA PHE A 439 -24.07 -2.11 7.23
C PHE A 439 -25.16 -1.81 8.26
N ARG A 440 -26.38 -2.31 8.03
CA ARG A 440 -27.46 -2.31 9.01
C ARG A 440 -28.26 -3.60 8.88
N GLY A 441 -28.13 -4.49 9.86
CA GLY A 441 -28.76 -5.80 9.81
C GLY A 441 -28.63 -6.58 11.11
N THR A 442 -28.96 -7.86 11.05
CA THR A 442 -28.82 -8.81 12.16
C THR A 442 -28.04 -10.02 11.68
N ASN A 443 -26.99 -10.42 12.40
CA ASN A 443 -26.19 -11.60 12.12
C ASN A 443 -25.91 -12.35 13.43
N SER A 444 -26.03 -13.69 13.44
CA SER A 444 -25.96 -14.51 14.67
C SER A 444 -26.80 -13.96 15.85
N GLY A 445 -28.00 -13.43 15.57
CA GLY A 445 -28.88 -12.82 16.58
C GLY A 445 -28.42 -11.47 17.15
N ARG A 446 -27.30 -10.92 16.69
CA ARG A 446 -26.78 -9.59 17.09
C ARG A 446 -27.18 -8.55 16.05
N HIS A 447 -27.82 -7.46 16.50
CA HIS A 447 -28.04 -6.29 15.65
C HIS A 447 -26.75 -5.49 15.50
N LEU A 448 -26.39 -5.13 14.26
CA LEU A 448 -25.18 -4.37 13.93
C LEU A 448 -25.56 -3.19 13.03
N ASN A 449 -24.95 -2.04 13.31
CA ASN A 449 -25.11 -0.80 12.55
C ASN A 449 -23.77 -0.06 12.56
N PHE A 450 -23.05 -0.06 11.43
CA PHE A 450 -21.73 0.57 11.29
C PHE A 450 -21.55 1.17 9.89
N SER A 451 -20.64 2.13 9.78
CA SER A 451 -20.31 2.85 8.54
C SER A 451 -19.04 2.24 7.91
N GLN A 452 -18.11 3.06 7.44
CA GLN A 452 -16.83 2.61 6.90
C GLN A 452 -15.92 1.94 7.94
N GLY A 453 -15.17 0.92 7.53
CA GLY A 453 -14.16 0.28 8.36
C GLY A 453 -13.82 -1.14 7.94
N ILE A 454 -13.36 -1.93 8.90
CA ILE A 454 -12.89 -3.31 8.76
C ILE A 454 -13.83 -4.23 9.54
N TYR A 455 -14.23 -5.34 8.93
CA TYR A 455 -15.03 -6.39 9.55
C TYR A 455 -14.44 -7.77 9.26
N ARG A 456 -14.87 -8.77 10.04
CA ARG A 456 -14.63 -10.19 9.78
C ARG A 456 -15.81 -11.05 10.22
N PHE A 457 -15.91 -12.26 9.71
CA PHE A 457 -16.96 -13.24 10.01
C PHE A 457 -16.44 -14.67 9.78
N ASP A 458 -17.15 -15.68 10.27
CA ASP A 458 -16.76 -17.10 10.09
C ASP A 458 -17.05 -17.56 8.64
N SER A 459 -16.39 -18.62 8.16
CA SER A 459 -16.49 -19.05 6.75
C SER A 459 -17.92 -19.38 6.28
N ASP A 460 -18.85 -19.65 7.20
CA ASP A 460 -20.26 -19.95 6.94
C ASP A 460 -21.19 -18.72 6.96
N GLY A 461 -20.63 -17.51 7.01
CA GLY A 461 -21.39 -16.25 7.05
C GLY A 461 -21.83 -15.81 8.44
N LYS A 462 -21.52 -16.55 9.51
CA LYS A 462 -21.94 -16.23 10.88
C LYS A 462 -20.93 -15.38 11.63
N ASN A 463 -21.36 -14.87 12.77
CA ASN A 463 -20.53 -14.17 13.76
C ASN A 463 -19.80 -12.95 13.18
N LEU A 464 -20.54 -12.10 12.46
CA LEU A 464 -20.04 -10.83 11.93
C LEU A 464 -19.56 -9.90 13.07
N GLU A 465 -18.29 -9.54 12.99
CA GLU A 465 -17.58 -8.65 13.91
C GLU A 465 -17.16 -7.38 13.15
N TYR A 466 -17.57 -6.20 13.63
CA TYR A 466 -16.99 -4.93 13.23
C TYR A 466 -15.81 -4.63 14.16
N ILE A 467 -14.59 -4.54 13.61
CA ILE A 467 -13.33 -4.63 14.40
C ILE A 467 -12.42 -3.42 14.25
N GLY A 468 -12.65 -2.53 13.29
CA GLY A 468 -11.82 -1.36 13.06
C GLY A 468 -12.56 -0.27 12.28
N ARG A 469 -12.26 1.00 12.58
CA ARG A 469 -12.78 2.17 11.86
C ARG A 469 -11.67 2.79 11.02
N THR A 470 -12.03 3.23 9.83
CA THR A 470 -11.11 3.90 8.88
C THR A 470 -11.47 5.38 8.67
N SER A 471 -10.58 6.11 7.99
CA SER A 471 -10.71 7.55 7.71
C SER A 471 -11.90 7.91 6.82
N ASN A 472 -12.12 7.15 5.74
CA ASN A 472 -13.18 7.38 4.76
C ASN A 472 -13.48 6.07 3.98
N ASN A 473 -13.96 6.18 2.73
CA ASN A 473 -14.28 5.04 1.85
C ASN A 473 -13.10 4.05 1.69
N THR A 474 -13.18 2.90 2.35
CA THR A 474 -12.11 1.89 2.40
C THR A 474 -12.17 0.95 1.19
N TRP A 475 -11.09 0.87 0.41
CA TRP A 475 -11.01 0.02 -0.77
C TRP A 475 -9.73 -0.83 -0.86
N GLY A 476 -8.90 -0.84 0.17
CA GLY A 476 -7.81 -1.81 0.31
C GLY A 476 -7.89 -2.61 1.59
N LEU A 477 -7.56 -3.89 1.47
CA LEU A 477 -7.21 -4.78 2.57
C LEU A 477 -6.06 -5.68 2.12
N GLY A 478 -5.08 -5.90 2.97
CA GLY A 478 -4.02 -6.87 2.74
C GLY A 478 -3.36 -7.36 4.02
N PHE A 479 -2.67 -8.49 3.91
CA PHE A 479 -2.02 -9.17 5.02
C PHE A 479 -0.53 -9.37 4.77
N SER A 480 0.27 -9.22 5.81
CA SER A 480 1.64 -9.75 5.84
C SER A 480 1.63 -11.26 6.11
N GLU A 481 2.74 -11.92 5.80
CA GLU A 481 2.95 -13.34 6.11
C GLU A 481 3.01 -13.64 7.61
N GLU A 482 3.12 -12.60 8.45
CA GLU A 482 3.04 -12.70 9.91
C GLU A 482 1.66 -12.30 10.46
N PHE A 483 0.67 -12.09 9.59
CA PHE A 483 -0.67 -11.60 9.92
C PHE A 483 -0.69 -10.23 10.63
N GLU A 484 0.05 -9.28 10.06
CA GLU A 484 -0.23 -7.84 10.19
C GLU A 484 -1.24 -7.43 9.12
N VAL A 485 -2.11 -6.47 9.43
CA VAL A 485 -3.23 -6.08 8.56
C VAL A 485 -3.04 -4.64 8.09
N PHE A 486 -3.18 -4.42 6.79
CA PHE A 486 -3.04 -3.12 6.16
C PHE A 486 -4.28 -2.78 5.33
N ILE A 487 -4.54 -1.49 5.15
CA ILE A 487 -5.66 -0.95 4.39
C ILE A 487 -5.23 0.21 3.51
N SER A 488 -6.06 0.53 2.53
CA SER A 488 -6.08 1.84 1.87
C SER A 488 -7.51 2.39 1.86
N THR A 489 -7.65 3.70 1.92
CA THR A 489 -8.91 4.40 1.65
C THR A 489 -8.73 5.35 0.49
N ALA A 490 -9.83 5.69 -0.17
CA ALA A 490 -9.90 6.83 -1.06
C ALA A 490 -9.42 8.12 -0.36
N ASN A 491 -9.35 9.21 -1.12
CA ASN A 491 -9.27 10.57 -0.58
C ASN A 491 -8.17 10.77 0.48
N GLY A 492 -6.91 10.54 0.11
CA GLY A 492 -5.75 10.90 0.91
C GLY A 492 -5.44 10.02 2.13
N ASN A 493 -5.56 8.70 2.03
CA ASN A 493 -4.96 7.74 2.97
C ASN A 493 -4.66 6.42 2.23
N TYR A 494 -3.67 6.45 1.33
CA TYR A 494 -3.37 5.32 0.44
C TYR A 494 -2.65 4.16 1.15
N SER A 495 -2.13 4.37 2.36
CA SER A 495 -1.51 3.31 3.17
C SER A 495 -1.81 3.48 4.65
N GLY A 496 -2.42 2.47 5.27
CA GLY A 496 -2.71 2.42 6.71
C GLY A 496 -2.42 1.06 7.34
N HIS A 497 -2.01 1.02 8.61
CA HIS A 497 -1.84 -0.20 9.41
C HIS A 497 -2.96 -0.32 10.44
N PHE A 498 -3.66 -1.46 10.47
CA PHE A 498 -4.61 -1.79 11.53
C PHE A 498 -3.85 -2.40 12.70
N ALA A 499 -3.68 -1.61 13.76
CA ALA A 499 -2.80 -1.94 14.87
C ALA A 499 -3.49 -2.77 15.96
N MET A 500 -4.77 -2.49 16.24
CA MET A 500 -5.54 -3.20 17.26
C MET A 500 -7.06 -3.06 17.06
N PRO A 501 -7.86 -4.07 17.46
CA PRO A 501 -9.32 -4.01 17.48
C PRO A 501 -9.93 -2.89 18.33
N LEU A 502 -11.20 -2.56 18.05
CA LEU A 502 -11.97 -1.51 18.73
C LEU A 502 -12.04 -1.69 20.25
N GLU A 503 -12.00 -2.92 20.78
CA GLU A 503 -12.05 -3.14 22.23
C GLU A 503 -10.85 -2.55 22.99
N TYR A 504 -9.69 -2.38 22.34
CA TYR A 504 -8.47 -1.83 22.94
C TYR A 504 -8.35 -0.30 22.80
N VAL A 505 -9.29 0.35 22.11
CA VAL A 505 -9.29 1.82 21.87
C VAL A 505 -10.58 2.52 22.31
N LYS A 506 -11.32 1.92 23.26
CA LYS A 506 -12.54 2.53 23.86
C LYS A 506 -12.27 3.88 24.52
N ARG A 507 -11.07 4.03 25.10
CA ARG A 507 -10.52 5.26 25.69
C ARG A 507 -9.11 5.45 25.13
N SER A 508 -8.68 6.69 24.93
CA SER A 508 -7.29 7.00 24.54
C SER A 508 -6.44 7.22 25.79
N VAL A 509 -5.18 6.77 25.77
CA VAL A 509 -4.18 7.21 26.77
C VAL A 509 -3.99 8.73 26.67
N ALA A 510 -3.70 9.41 27.79
CA ALA A 510 -3.46 10.85 27.77
C ALA A 510 -2.32 11.21 26.80
N ASP A 511 -2.50 12.30 26.06
CA ASP A 511 -1.57 12.75 25.01
C ASP A 511 -1.30 11.68 23.91
N GLY A 512 -2.26 10.77 23.68
CA GLY A 512 -2.20 9.70 22.68
C GLY A 512 -3.43 9.66 21.76
N SER A 513 -3.59 8.57 21.01
CA SER A 513 -4.73 8.38 20.09
C SER A 513 -5.38 7.01 20.24
N GLY A 514 -6.72 6.97 20.29
CA GLY A 514 -7.54 5.77 20.27
C GLY A 514 -7.94 5.35 18.86
N ASN A 515 -6.95 5.21 17.96
CA ASN A 515 -7.18 4.81 16.58
C ASN A 515 -7.01 3.30 16.43
N THR A 516 -7.89 2.64 15.67
CA THR A 516 -7.66 1.25 15.25
C THR A 516 -6.75 1.16 14.02
N VAL A 517 -6.74 2.20 13.19
CA VAL A 517 -5.95 2.30 11.96
C VAL A 517 -5.08 3.56 12.01
N TYR A 518 -3.78 3.39 11.76
CA TYR A 518 -2.79 4.45 11.72
C TYR A 518 -2.37 4.70 10.28
N LYS A 519 -2.44 5.97 9.85
CA LYS A 519 -2.04 6.42 8.51
C LYS A 519 -0.52 6.35 8.35
N LEU A 520 -0.06 5.84 7.20
CA LEU A 520 1.36 5.60 6.91
C LEU A 520 1.93 6.47 5.78
N ASP A 521 1.12 7.06 4.90
CA ASP A 521 1.53 7.83 3.70
C ASP A 521 2.78 8.70 3.95
N SER A 522 3.86 8.47 3.20
CA SER A 522 5.11 9.24 3.31
C SER A 522 5.14 10.53 2.46
N HIS A 523 4.24 10.67 1.48
CA HIS A 523 4.14 11.84 0.59
C HIS A 523 2.68 12.11 0.16
N TYR A 524 2.46 13.22 -0.56
CA TYR A 524 1.16 13.55 -1.18
C TYR A 524 1.15 13.25 -2.68
N GLU A 525 2.23 13.56 -3.38
CA GLU A 525 2.30 13.64 -4.85
C GLU A 525 2.49 12.25 -5.50
N MET A 526 1.68 11.92 -6.50
CA MET A 526 1.79 10.71 -7.29
C MET A 526 2.78 10.88 -8.44
N ASN A 527 3.47 9.78 -8.80
CA ASN A 527 4.37 9.72 -9.94
C ASN A 527 3.63 9.34 -11.24
N TYR A 528 2.69 10.16 -11.70
CA TYR A 528 1.87 9.87 -12.89
C TYR A 528 2.60 10.13 -14.23
N LEU A 529 2.23 9.41 -15.29
CA LEU A 529 2.81 9.54 -16.64
C LEU A 529 1.91 10.27 -17.66
N THR A 530 0.81 10.88 -17.20
CA THR A 530 0.03 11.83 -18.00
C THR A 530 -0.47 13.01 -17.17
N PRO A 531 -0.35 14.27 -17.61
CA PRO A 531 -0.97 15.41 -16.93
C PRO A 531 -2.49 15.44 -17.11
N ALA A 532 -3.07 14.57 -17.95
CA ALA A 532 -4.49 14.47 -18.20
C ALA A 532 -5.22 13.63 -17.13
N LEU A 533 -4.88 13.85 -15.86
CA LEU A 533 -5.53 13.20 -14.73
C LEU A 533 -7.03 13.55 -14.73
N ARG A 534 -7.85 12.66 -14.18
CA ARG A 534 -9.29 12.89 -14.01
C ARG A 534 -9.67 12.68 -12.56
N GLN A 535 -9.27 13.63 -11.73
CA GLN A 535 -9.49 13.59 -10.30
C GLN A 535 -10.65 14.51 -9.92
N VAL A 536 -11.37 14.15 -8.88
CA VAL A 536 -12.53 14.91 -8.38
C VAL A 536 -12.17 15.80 -7.20
N ASP A 537 -11.17 15.36 -6.45
CA ASP A 537 -10.50 15.97 -5.32
C ASP A 537 -9.06 15.42 -5.26
N PHE A 538 -8.29 15.76 -4.23
CA PHE A 538 -6.90 15.29 -4.03
C PHE A 538 -6.01 15.39 -5.29
N HIS A 539 -6.18 16.45 -6.09
CA HIS A 539 -5.48 16.62 -7.38
C HIS A 539 -3.96 16.48 -7.22
N GLY A 540 -3.35 15.65 -8.07
CA GLY A 540 -1.93 15.28 -8.02
C GLY A 540 -1.57 14.23 -6.96
N GLY A 541 -2.49 13.87 -6.07
CA GLY A 541 -2.36 12.86 -5.02
C GLY A 541 -3.39 11.74 -5.14
N PHE A 542 -3.43 10.82 -4.18
CA PHE A 542 -4.33 9.65 -4.22
C PHE A 542 -5.77 10.04 -3.86
N THR A 543 -6.68 9.95 -4.83
CA THR A 543 -8.13 10.20 -4.71
C THR A 543 -8.91 8.88 -4.67
N ALA A 544 -8.49 7.86 -5.42
CA ALA A 544 -9.20 6.60 -5.61
C ALA A 544 -8.32 5.38 -5.27
N ALA A 545 -7.45 5.51 -4.25
CA ALA A 545 -6.60 4.41 -3.78
C ALA A 545 -7.43 3.15 -3.43
N ALA A 546 -7.07 2.04 -4.06
CA ALA A 546 -7.73 0.73 -3.92
C ALA A 546 -6.69 -0.40 -3.82
N GLY A 547 -7.02 -1.47 -3.11
CA GLY A 547 -6.08 -2.55 -2.78
C GLY A 547 -5.01 -2.13 -1.76
N HIS A 548 -4.43 -3.11 -1.08
CA HIS A 548 -3.21 -2.95 -0.26
C HIS A 548 -2.49 -4.30 -0.16
N ASN A 549 -2.37 -5.02 -1.26
CA ASN A 549 -1.85 -6.39 -1.25
C ASN A 549 -0.32 -6.40 -1.17
N LEU A 550 0.24 -7.15 -0.21
CA LEU A 550 1.68 -7.29 -0.05
C LEU A 550 2.27 -8.32 -1.03
N TYR A 551 3.52 -8.15 -1.40
CA TYR A 551 4.26 -9.17 -2.13
C TYR A 551 4.70 -10.32 -1.19
N THR A 552 4.00 -11.45 -1.27
CA THR A 552 4.13 -12.59 -0.32
C THR A 552 4.57 -13.90 -0.99
N ALA A 553 5.34 -13.80 -2.07
CA ALA A 553 6.03 -14.89 -2.76
C ALA A 553 7.56 -14.63 -2.83
N ARG A 554 8.35 -15.57 -3.39
CA ARG A 554 9.82 -15.46 -3.53
C ARG A 554 10.28 -15.29 -4.99
N ASN A 555 9.36 -14.97 -5.91
CA ASN A 555 9.64 -14.92 -7.36
C ASN A 555 10.19 -13.56 -7.83
N PHE A 556 9.91 -12.46 -7.13
CA PHE A 556 10.51 -11.14 -7.34
C PHE A 556 11.79 -10.98 -6.49
N PRO A 557 12.59 -9.91 -6.68
CA PRO A 557 13.73 -9.61 -5.82
C PRO A 557 13.37 -9.55 -4.33
N LYS A 558 14.34 -9.89 -3.49
CA LYS A 558 14.21 -9.93 -2.02
C LYS A 558 13.70 -8.63 -1.38
N SER A 559 13.90 -7.48 -2.03
CA SER A 559 13.39 -6.17 -1.59
C SER A 559 11.86 -6.10 -1.50
N TYR A 560 11.15 -6.98 -2.22
CA TYR A 560 9.69 -7.04 -2.23
C TYR A 560 9.11 -7.89 -1.10
N TRP A 561 9.81 -8.97 -0.70
CA TRP A 561 9.29 -10.05 0.14
C TRP A 561 8.77 -9.53 1.48
N ASN A 562 7.45 -9.65 1.69
CA ASN A 562 6.71 -9.22 2.88
C ASN A 562 6.90 -7.73 3.25
N ALA A 563 7.34 -6.89 2.30
CA ALA A 563 7.82 -5.53 2.57
C ALA A 563 7.30 -4.47 1.56
N THR A 564 6.78 -4.88 0.41
CA THR A 564 6.18 -3.98 -0.58
C THR A 564 4.69 -4.28 -0.71
N ALA A 565 3.84 -3.27 -0.57
CA ALA A 565 2.40 -3.37 -0.82
C ALA A 565 2.00 -2.61 -2.09
N PHE A 566 1.01 -3.13 -2.80
CA PHE A 566 0.52 -2.60 -4.07
C PHE A 566 -0.81 -1.88 -3.87
N VAL A 567 -0.88 -0.63 -4.32
CA VAL A 567 -2.07 0.23 -4.22
C VAL A 567 -2.42 0.77 -5.61
N CYS A 568 -3.57 0.35 -6.13
CA CYS A 568 -4.14 0.82 -7.38
C CYS A 568 -4.61 2.27 -7.23
N GLU A 569 -4.36 3.09 -8.25
CA GLU A 569 -4.90 4.44 -8.34
C GLU A 569 -5.37 4.69 -9.78
N PRO A 570 -6.63 4.33 -10.09
CA PRO A 570 -7.13 4.29 -11.46
C PRO A 570 -7.26 5.69 -12.07
N THR A 571 -7.39 6.76 -11.27
CA THR A 571 -7.40 8.14 -11.79
C THR A 571 -6.00 8.68 -12.07
N GLY A 572 -5.01 8.21 -11.31
CA GLY A 572 -3.58 8.44 -11.52
C GLY A 572 -2.94 7.53 -12.58
N ARG A 573 -3.69 6.55 -13.10
CA ARG A 573 -3.28 5.61 -14.16
C ARG A 573 -2.12 4.70 -13.73
N LEU A 574 -2.05 4.29 -12.45
CA LEU A 574 -0.87 3.62 -11.89
C LEU A 574 -1.16 2.54 -10.84
N LEU A 575 -0.16 1.67 -10.62
CA LEU A 575 -0.03 0.80 -9.46
C LEU A 575 1.18 1.26 -8.62
N TYR A 576 0.89 1.80 -7.46
CA TYR A 576 1.88 2.33 -6.53
C TYR A 576 2.51 1.24 -5.65
N GLN A 577 3.77 1.44 -5.25
CA GLN A 577 4.53 0.57 -4.34
C GLN A 577 4.73 1.26 -2.99
N ALA A 578 3.95 0.89 -1.99
CA ALA A 578 4.17 1.33 -0.61
C ALA A 578 5.26 0.46 0.04
N LEU A 579 6.47 1.00 0.27
CA LEU A 579 7.55 0.26 0.93
C LEU A 579 7.38 0.32 2.44
N LEU A 580 6.81 -0.74 2.99
CA LEU A 580 6.56 -0.87 4.42
C LEU A 580 7.86 -1.14 5.17
N LYS A 581 8.11 -0.38 6.23
CA LYS A 581 9.25 -0.55 7.15
C LYS A 581 8.73 -0.63 8.58
N PRO A 582 9.09 -1.67 9.36
CA PRO A 582 8.75 -1.73 10.78
C PRO A 582 9.23 -0.47 11.52
N LYS A 583 8.40 0.04 12.42
CA LYS A 583 8.69 1.16 13.32
C LYS A 583 8.01 0.88 14.66
N GLY A 584 8.79 0.40 15.62
CA GLY A 584 8.27 -0.03 16.92
C GLY A 584 7.31 -1.22 16.76
N ALA A 585 6.14 -1.14 17.39
CA ALA A 585 5.06 -2.13 17.25
C ALA A 585 4.17 -1.93 16.02
N GLY A 586 4.43 -0.89 15.20
CA GLY A 586 3.74 -0.66 13.94
C GLY A 586 4.68 -0.44 12.76
N TYR A 587 4.28 0.40 11.82
CA TYR A 587 4.97 0.59 10.55
C TYR A 587 5.16 2.07 10.20
N LYS A 588 6.00 2.31 9.19
CA LYS A 588 6.06 3.53 8.38
C LYS A 588 6.21 3.14 6.91
N GLU A 589 5.86 4.04 6.01
CA GLU A 589 6.04 3.88 4.58
C GLU A 589 7.29 4.66 4.10
N LYS A 590 7.91 4.24 2.99
CA LYS A 590 8.84 5.05 2.18
C LYS A 590 8.42 4.93 0.72
N ASN A 591 8.43 6.07 0.02
CA ASN A 591 8.10 6.15 -1.40
C ASN A 591 8.83 5.07 -2.23
N GLY A 592 8.06 4.15 -2.80
CA GLY A 592 8.55 3.08 -3.67
C GLY A 592 8.33 3.34 -5.16
N PHE A 593 7.79 4.50 -5.53
CA PHE A 593 7.35 4.79 -6.90
C PHE A 593 6.35 3.73 -7.41
N ASN A 594 6.19 3.57 -8.72
CA ASN A 594 5.17 2.68 -9.28
C ASN A 594 5.77 1.35 -9.74
N LEU A 595 5.04 0.25 -9.55
CA LEU A 595 5.32 -1.02 -10.22
C LEU A 595 4.88 -0.94 -11.69
N LEU A 596 3.87 -0.11 -11.97
CA LEU A 596 3.49 0.26 -13.33
C LEU A 596 2.76 1.60 -13.36
N ALA A 597 2.91 2.35 -14.45
CA ALA A 597 2.13 3.57 -14.71
C ALA A 597 1.87 3.76 -16.20
N GLY A 598 0.68 4.19 -16.57
CA GLY A 598 0.24 4.42 -17.94
C GLY A 598 0.15 5.90 -18.30
N SER A 599 0.50 6.25 -19.55
CA SER A 599 0.10 7.54 -20.15
C SER A 599 -1.16 7.45 -21.00
N ASP A 600 -1.73 6.25 -21.18
CA ASP A 600 -3.04 6.04 -21.81
C ASP A 600 -4.13 6.51 -20.85
N GLU A 601 -4.97 7.45 -21.30
CA GLU A 601 -6.04 8.03 -20.50
C GLU A 601 -7.21 7.08 -20.18
N TRP A 602 -7.21 5.86 -20.71
CA TRP A 602 -8.19 4.80 -20.37
C TRP A 602 -7.68 3.83 -19.30
N PHE A 603 -6.35 3.70 -19.15
CA PHE A 603 -5.74 2.70 -18.28
C PHE A 603 -6.14 2.91 -16.80
N SER A 604 -6.86 1.96 -16.22
CA SER A 604 -7.61 2.09 -14.96
C SER A 604 -7.42 0.85 -14.07
N PRO A 605 -6.22 0.62 -13.49
CA PRO A 605 -5.99 -0.49 -12.58
C PRO A 605 -6.83 -0.30 -11.31
N VAL A 606 -7.64 -1.30 -10.95
CA VAL A 606 -8.56 -1.26 -9.78
C VAL A 606 -8.29 -2.35 -8.74
N HIS A 607 -7.60 -3.42 -9.12
CA HIS A 607 -7.21 -4.51 -8.22
C HIS A 607 -5.83 -5.02 -8.65
N ALA A 608 -4.91 -5.21 -7.70
CA ALA A 608 -3.67 -5.96 -7.94
C ALA A 608 -3.31 -6.86 -6.75
N GLU A 609 -2.84 -8.08 -7.03
CA GLU A 609 -2.46 -9.07 -6.01
C GLU A 609 -1.40 -10.05 -6.54
N VAL A 610 -0.69 -10.74 -5.64
CA VAL A 610 0.22 -11.84 -6.04
C VAL A 610 -0.58 -13.08 -6.42
N GLY A 611 -0.39 -13.56 -7.64
CA GLY A 611 -1.06 -14.76 -8.14
C GLY A 611 -0.34 -16.06 -7.75
N PRO A 612 -0.89 -17.22 -8.17
CA PRO A 612 -0.35 -18.55 -7.82
C PRO A 612 1.07 -18.80 -8.37
N ASP A 613 1.44 -18.11 -9.45
CA ASP A 613 2.75 -18.11 -10.10
C ASP A 613 3.79 -17.18 -9.43
N GLY A 614 3.38 -16.39 -8.43
CA GLY A 614 4.24 -15.39 -7.78
C GLY A 614 4.45 -14.12 -8.61
N ALA A 615 3.74 -13.94 -9.73
CA ALA A 615 3.65 -12.66 -10.44
C ALA A 615 2.64 -11.73 -9.75
N VAL A 616 2.69 -10.43 -10.05
CA VAL A 616 1.65 -9.48 -9.61
C VAL A 616 0.63 -9.35 -10.73
N TRP A 617 -0.59 -9.80 -10.47
CA TRP A 617 -1.71 -9.74 -11.39
C TRP A 617 -2.47 -8.44 -11.20
N VAL A 618 -2.98 -7.86 -12.28
CA VAL A 618 -3.61 -6.54 -12.29
C VAL A 618 -4.89 -6.57 -13.11
N ALA A 619 -6.02 -6.23 -12.49
CA ALA A 619 -7.28 -5.98 -13.18
C ALA A 619 -7.38 -4.50 -13.55
N ASP A 620 -7.49 -4.23 -14.85
CA ASP A 620 -7.67 -2.92 -15.47
C ASP A 620 -9.10 -2.82 -16.01
N TRP A 621 -9.86 -1.82 -15.55
CA TRP A 621 -11.19 -1.54 -16.08
C TRP A 621 -11.19 -1.05 -17.52
N TYR A 622 -10.08 -0.50 -17.99
CA TYR A 622 -9.94 0.19 -19.26
C TYR A 622 -11.12 1.14 -19.56
N SER A 623 -11.28 2.18 -18.73
CA SER A 623 -12.38 3.14 -18.84
C SER A 623 -11.91 4.60 -18.79
N PHE A 624 -12.45 5.40 -19.72
CA PHE A 624 -12.19 6.84 -19.77
C PHE A 624 -12.78 7.59 -18.56
N ILE A 625 -14.04 7.29 -18.19
CA ILE A 625 -14.74 7.82 -17.01
C ILE A 625 -14.83 6.76 -15.93
N ILE A 626 -14.27 7.07 -14.77
CA ILE A 626 -14.25 6.19 -13.58
C ILE A 626 -14.71 6.92 -12.31
N GLN A 627 -14.70 8.26 -12.34
CA GLN A 627 -15.10 9.12 -11.23
C GLN A 627 -16.58 8.91 -10.91
N HIS A 628 -16.96 9.17 -9.67
CA HIS A 628 -18.26 8.79 -9.14
C HIS A 628 -18.98 9.97 -8.48
N ASN A 629 -18.34 10.58 -7.47
CA ASN A 629 -18.78 11.78 -6.76
C ASN A 629 -17.55 12.65 -6.41
N PRO A 630 -17.72 13.97 -6.13
CA PRO A 630 -18.95 14.77 -6.29
C PRO A 630 -19.40 14.90 -7.75
N THR A 631 -20.69 15.17 -7.96
CA THR A 631 -21.30 15.40 -9.28
C THR A 631 -20.63 16.60 -9.97
N PRO A 632 -20.14 16.47 -11.22
CA PRO A 632 -19.58 17.59 -11.96
C PRO A 632 -20.67 18.55 -12.42
N ARG A 633 -20.34 19.83 -12.59
CA ARG A 633 -21.30 20.85 -13.05
C ARG A 633 -21.88 20.47 -14.41
N GLY A 634 -23.22 20.43 -14.51
CA GLY A 634 -23.93 20.06 -15.75
C GLY A 634 -24.22 18.56 -15.90
N PHE A 635 -23.99 17.77 -14.85
CA PHE A 635 -24.34 16.35 -14.77
C PHE A 635 -25.26 16.08 -13.58
N GLU A 636 -25.91 14.92 -13.56
CA GLU A 636 -26.82 14.47 -12.51
C GLU A 636 -26.44 13.04 -12.05
N ASN A 637 -26.77 12.69 -10.80
CA ASN A 637 -26.50 11.36 -10.25
C ASN A 637 -27.58 10.35 -10.64
N GLY A 638 -27.14 9.14 -11.00
CA GLY A 638 -28.01 7.98 -11.21
C GLY A 638 -28.28 7.21 -9.91
N LYS A 639 -29.00 6.08 -10.02
CA LYS A 639 -29.42 5.27 -8.86
C LYS A 639 -28.26 4.74 -8.01
N GLY A 640 -27.09 4.54 -8.60
CA GLY A 640 -25.89 4.07 -7.90
C GLY A 640 -25.15 5.17 -7.13
N ASN A 641 -25.69 6.38 -7.12
CA ASN A 641 -25.10 7.64 -6.68
C ASN A 641 -23.89 8.13 -7.49
N ALA A 642 -23.62 7.57 -8.68
CA ALA A 642 -22.60 8.09 -9.59
C ALA A 642 -23.22 9.07 -10.59
N TYR A 643 -22.49 10.11 -10.97
CA TYR A 643 -22.93 10.95 -12.09
C TYR A 643 -23.04 10.15 -13.40
N VAL A 644 -24.13 10.37 -14.13
CA VAL A 644 -24.42 9.74 -15.42
C VAL A 644 -23.58 10.42 -16.50
N ASN A 645 -22.80 9.65 -17.26
CA ASN A 645 -22.02 10.18 -18.37
C ASN A 645 -21.93 9.12 -19.50
N PRO A 646 -22.26 9.46 -20.76
CA PRO A 646 -22.23 8.52 -21.88
C PRO A 646 -20.81 8.07 -22.28
N LEU A 647 -19.76 8.73 -21.80
CA LEU A 647 -18.35 8.36 -22.00
C LEU A 647 -17.85 7.31 -20.98
N ARG A 648 -18.73 6.80 -20.10
CA ARG A 648 -18.40 5.72 -19.15
C ARG A 648 -18.46 4.37 -19.85
N ASP A 649 -17.36 3.63 -19.83
CA ASP A 649 -17.26 2.36 -20.53
C ASP A 649 -17.86 1.17 -19.74
N ASN A 650 -18.37 0.20 -20.49
CA ASN A 650 -18.97 -1.07 -20.04
C ASN A 650 -18.63 -2.25 -21.00
N ARG A 651 -17.55 -2.13 -21.80
CA ARG A 651 -17.25 -3.02 -22.95
C ARG A 651 -15.78 -3.45 -23.03
N HIS A 652 -14.87 -2.73 -22.38
CA HIS A 652 -13.45 -3.04 -22.35
C HIS A 652 -13.06 -3.55 -20.95
N GLY A 653 -11.91 -4.21 -20.82
CA GLY A 653 -11.42 -4.70 -19.54
C GLY A 653 -10.29 -5.69 -19.72
N ARG A 654 -9.22 -5.55 -18.93
CA ARG A 654 -7.95 -6.25 -19.18
C ARG A 654 -7.39 -6.84 -17.90
N ILE A 655 -6.78 -8.01 -18.03
CA ILE A 655 -6.02 -8.66 -16.98
C ILE A 655 -4.57 -8.71 -17.45
N TYR A 656 -3.66 -8.15 -16.63
CA TYR A 656 -2.22 -8.20 -16.88
C TYR A 656 -1.49 -8.96 -15.78
N ARG A 657 -0.29 -9.45 -16.11
CA ARG A 657 0.70 -10.03 -15.19
C ARG A 657 1.98 -9.20 -15.28
N VAL A 658 2.43 -8.66 -14.15
CA VAL A 658 3.78 -8.08 -14.01
C VAL A 658 4.71 -9.20 -13.56
N VAL A 659 5.67 -9.55 -14.41
CA VAL A 659 6.58 -10.70 -14.23
C VAL A 659 8.01 -10.19 -14.12
N TRP A 660 8.76 -10.69 -13.12
CA TRP A 660 10.20 -10.41 -13.04
C TRP A 660 10.96 -11.26 -14.06
N LYS A 661 11.86 -10.66 -14.84
CA LYS A 661 12.54 -11.35 -15.97
C LYS A 661 13.41 -12.53 -15.55
N ASN A 662 13.87 -12.54 -14.30
CA ASN A 662 14.67 -13.61 -13.71
C ASN A 662 13.85 -14.57 -12.81
N ALA A 663 12.52 -14.49 -12.84
CA ALA A 663 11.66 -15.34 -12.02
C ALA A 663 11.85 -16.82 -12.34
N LYS A 664 11.82 -17.67 -11.30
CA LYS A 664 11.87 -19.12 -11.45
C LYS A 664 10.49 -19.62 -11.86
N ASN A 665 10.38 -20.19 -13.05
CA ASN A 665 9.19 -20.94 -13.46
C ASN A 665 9.13 -22.26 -12.70
N ALA A 666 8.22 -22.36 -11.74
CA ALA A 666 7.91 -23.58 -10.99
C ALA A 666 6.47 -24.02 -11.31
N PRO A 667 6.20 -25.33 -11.47
CA PRO A 667 4.83 -25.82 -11.64
C PRO A 667 4.01 -25.59 -10.37
N TYR A 668 2.72 -25.38 -10.53
CA TYR A 668 1.81 -25.24 -9.40
C TYR A 668 1.81 -26.52 -8.53
N PRO A 669 1.86 -26.42 -7.19
CA PRO A 669 1.65 -27.56 -6.32
C PRO A 669 0.24 -28.11 -6.52
N LYS A 670 0.12 -29.43 -6.57
CA LYS A 670 -1.18 -30.10 -6.60
C LYS A 670 -1.67 -30.26 -5.16
N LEU A 671 -2.64 -29.45 -4.75
CA LEU A 671 -3.31 -29.60 -3.46
C LEU A 671 -4.53 -30.52 -3.64
N ASP A 672 -4.61 -31.61 -2.88
CA ASP A 672 -5.78 -32.48 -2.80
C ASP A 672 -6.27 -32.49 -1.35
N GLN A 673 -7.53 -32.13 -1.14
CA GLN A 673 -8.19 -32.13 0.17
C GLN A 673 -8.14 -33.50 0.88
N ASN A 674 -7.99 -34.59 0.13
CA ASN A 674 -7.89 -35.96 0.66
C ASN A 674 -6.44 -36.42 0.91
N ASP A 675 -5.44 -35.74 0.33
CA ASP A 675 -4.03 -36.06 0.56
C ASP A 675 -3.41 -35.09 1.57
N ALA A 676 -3.37 -35.55 2.82
CA ALA A 676 -2.68 -34.92 3.94
C ALA A 676 -1.23 -34.49 3.61
N ALA A 677 -0.49 -35.28 2.82
CA ALA A 677 0.89 -34.96 2.48
C ALA A 677 0.97 -33.77 1.51
N SER A 678 0.05 -33.68 0.54
CA SER A 678 -0.05 -32.54 -0.37
C SER A 678 -0.31 -31.22 0.37
N LEU A 679 -1.23 -31.23 1.35
CA LEU A 679 -1.59 -30.04 2.12
C LEU A 679 -0.45 -29.62 3.07
N VAL A 680 0.19 -30.58 3.76
CA VAL A 680 1.37 -30.33 4.61
C VAL A 680 2.56 -29.79 3.79
N ALA A 681 2.71 -30.20 2.52
CA ALA A 681 3.67 -29.59 1.61
C ALA A 681 3.25 -28.18 1.17
N GLY A 682 1.96 -27.95 0.90
CA GLY A 682 1.39 -26.64 0.58
C GLY A 682 1.65 -25.59 1.66
N LEU A 683 1.55 -25.96 2.94
CA LEU A 683 1.90 -25.08 4.09
C LEU A 683 3.37 -24.63 4.12
N LYS A 684 4.27 -25.31 3.38
CA LYS A 684 5.69 -24.98 3.29
C LYS A 684 6.05 -24.20 2.02
N ASN A 685 5.07 -23.84 1.18
CA ASN A 685 5.33 -23.15 -0.08
C ASN A 685 5.81 -21.70 0.13
N ASP A 686 6.71 -21.24 -0.74
CA ASP A 686 7.25 -19.87 -0.70
C ASP A 686 6.21 -18.78 -1.02
N ASN A 687 5.11 -19.13 -1.71
CA ASN A 687 3.99 -18.24 -2.00
C ASN A 687 2.85 -18.46 -1.00
N MET A 688 2.44 -17.38 -0.33
CA MET A 688 1.38 -17.36 0.67
C MET A 688 0.04 -17.86 0.15
N PHE A 689 -0.28 -17.67 -1.13
CA PHE A 689 -1.50 -18.19 -1.75
C PHE A 689 -1.65 -19.70 -1.52
N TRP A 690 -0.60 -20.47 -1.77
CA TRP A 690 -0.61 -21.93 -1.61
C TRP A 690 -0.66 -22.36 -0.14
N ARG A 691 -0.03 -21.60 0.76
CA ARG A 691 -0.08 -21.88 2.21
C ARG A 691 -1.46 -21.61 2.80
N THR A 692 -2.06 -20.46 2.51
CA THR A 692 -3.42 -20.12 2.95
C THR A 692 -4.44 -21.09 2.38
N THR A 693 -4.28 -21.50 1.11
CA THR A 693 -5.16 -22.50 0.48
C THR A 693 -5.02 -23.87 1.14
N ALA A 694 -3.80 -24.34 1.42
CA ALA A 694 -3.59 -25.59 2.13
C ALA A 694 -4.14 -25.56 3.57
N GLN A 695 -3.92 -24.47 4.31
CA GLN A 695 -4.53 -24.24 5.63
C GLN A 695 -6.06 -24.31 5.57
N ARG A 696 -6.67 -23.57 4.64
CA ARG A 696 -8.12 -23.55 4.40
C ARG A 696 -8.65 -24.97 4.18
N LEU A 697 -8.05 -25.74 3.28
CA LEU A 697 -8.48 -27.12 2.97
C LEU A 697 -8.33 -28.07 4.17
N ILE A 698 -7.29 -27.94 4.99
CA ILE A 698 -7.12 -28.74 6.23
C ILE A 698 -8.22 -28.42 7.24
N VAL A 699 -8.54 -27.14 7.43
CA VAL A 699 -9.54 -26.68 8.42
C VAL A 699 -10.96 -27.01 7.95
N GLU A 700 -11.29 -26.78 6.68
CA GLU A 700 -12.59 -27.11 6.09
C GLU A 700 -12.87 -28.63 6.13
N SER A 701 -11.86 -29.47 5.85
CA SER A 701 -11.97 -30.93 5.96
C SER A 701 -11.93 -31.47 7.39
N LYS A 702 -11.60 -30.62 8.38
CA LYS A 702 -11.40 -30.98 9.80
C LYS A 702 -10.42 -32.14 10.00
N ASN A 703 -9.40 -32.22 9.13
CA ASN A 703 -8.48 -33.35 9.10
C ASN A 703 -7.48 -33.30 10.26
N THR A 704 -7.82 -33.88 11.40
CA THR A 704 -6.95 -33.90 12.59
C THR A 704 -5.74 -34.84 12.46
N SER A 705 -5.65 -35.67 11.42
CA SER A 705 -4.53 -36.59 11.23
C SER A 705 -3.19 -35.89 10.93
N VAL A 706 -3.22 -34.64 10.44
CA VAL A 706 -2.00 -33.86 10.15
C VAL A 706 -1.36 -33.22 11.38
N VAL A 707 -2.02 -33.22 12.55
CA VAL A 707 -1.55 -32.54 13.77
C VAL A 707 -0.09 -32.87 14.13
N PRO A 708 0.40 -34.14 14.05
CA PRO A 708 1.82 -34.45 14.30
C PRO A 708 2.79 -33.77 13.31
N GLU A 709 2.40 -33.60 12.05
CA GLU A 709 3.22 -32.89 11.05
C GLU A 709 3.16 -31.37 11.24
N LEU A 710 2.00 -30.81 11.60
CA LEU A 710 1.88 -29.39 11.97
C LEU A 710 2.80 -29.06 13.16
N ILE A 711 2.81 -29.92 14.17
CA ILE A 711 3.71 -29.79 15.34
C ILE A 711 5.19 -29.83 14.91
N LYS A 712 5.58 -30.67 13.93
CA LYS A 712 6.94 -30.66 13.39
C LYS A 712 7.26 -29.33 12.68
N ILE A 713 6.33 -28.77 11.92
CA ILE A 713 6.52 -27.46 11.25
C ILE A 713 6.73 -26.34 12.28
N VAL A 714 5.94 -26.31 13.35
CA VAL A 714 6.06 -25.27 14.41
C VAL A 714 7.36 -25.40 15.22
N ASN A 715 7.90 -26.61 15.37
CA ASN A 715 9.17 -26.84 16.07
C ASN A 715 10.42 -26.61 15.18
N ASP A 716 10.26 -26.43 13.87
CA ASP A 716 11.37 -26.03 12.98
C ASP A 716 11.81 -24.60 13.34
N GLN A 717 13.08 -24.41 13.69
CA GLN A 717 13.64 -23.12 14.10
C GLN A 717 14.32 -22.36 12.96
N SER A 718 14.29 -22.90 11.73
CA SER A 718 14.82 -22.21 10.57
C SER A 718 14.03 -20.93 10.26
N VAL A 719 14.71 -19.99 9.61
CA VAL A 719 14.11 -18.75 9.10
C VAL A 719 14.59 -18.53 7.67
N ASP A 720 13.75 -17.91 6.86
CA ASP A 720 14.10 -17.49 5.51
C ASP A 720 15.08 -16.32 5.52
N GLU A 721 15.49 -15.86 4.33
CA GLU A 721 16.51 -14.83 4.24
C GLU A 721 16.07 -13.42 4.70
N VAL A 722 14.79 -13.22 5.01
CA VAL A 722 14.25 -11.99 5.61
C VAL A 722 13.83 -12.20 7.08
N GLY A 723 14.16 -13.37 7.66
CA GLY A 723 13.97 -13.68 9.08
C GLY A 723 12.60 -14.25 9.44
N LEU A 724 11.81 -14.67 8.44
CA LEU A 724 10.46 -15.20 8.63
C LEU A 724 10.45 -16.73 8.74
N ASN A 725 9.48 -17.26 9.46
CA ASN A 725 9.07 -18.67 9.35
C ASN A 725 7.55 -18.70 9.15
N SER A 726 7.12 -18.26 7.96
CA SER A 726 5.71 -18.26 7.54
C SER A 726 5.06 -19.65 7.64
N PRO A 727 5.74 -20.77 7.29
CA PRO A 727 5.17 -22.11 7.50
C PRO A 727 4.78 -22.40 8.95
N ALA A 728 5.62 -22.03 9.94
CA ALA A 728 5.27 -22.17 11.36
C ALA A 728 4.10 -21.27 11.79
N VAL A 729 3.99 -20.05 11.23
CA VAL A 729 2.82 -19.19 11.46
C VAL A 729 1.53 -19.84 10.94
N HIS A 730 1.52 -20.34 9.70
CA HIS A 730 0.35 -21.06 9.16
C HIS A 730 0.06 -22.36 9.93
N ALA A 731 1.07 -23.13 10.33
CA ALA A 731 0.86 -24.36 11.09
C ALA A 731 0.25 -24.10 12.48
N LEU A 732 0.65 -23.01 13.17
CA LEU A 732 0.02 -22.56 14.42
C LEU A 732 -1.47 -22.23 14.22
N TRP A 733 -1.81 -21.46 13.18
CA TRP A 733 -3.21 -21.13 12.86
C TRP A 733 -4.03 -22.31 12.34
N THR A 734 -3.38 -23.30 11.71
CA THR A 734 -4.03 -24.55 11.28
C THR A 734 -4.36 -25.42 12.50
N LEU A 735 -3.47 -25.48 13.49
CA LEU A 735 -3.73 -26.15 14.77
C LEU A 735 -4.90 -25.51 15.54
N ASP A 736 -4.98 -24.18 15.52
CA ASP A 736 -6.10 -23.41 16.09
C ASP A 736 -7.44 -23.73 15.39
N GLY A 737 -7.46 -23.66 14.05
CA GLY A 737 -8.65 -24.00 13.26
C GLY A 737 -9.12 -25.45 13.37
N LEU A 738 -8.25 -26.37 13.81
CA LEU A 738 -8.58 -27.75 14.14
C LEU A 738 -9.00 -27.97 15.61
N GLY A 739 -9.07 -26.92 16.43
CA GLY A 739 -9.38 -27.01 17.87
C GLY A 739 -8.29 -27.67 18.71
N ALA A 740 -7.05 -27.75 18.22
CA ALA A 740 -5.98 -28.49 18.89
C ALA A 740 -5.55 -27.86 20.24
N PHE A 741 -5.90 -26.60 20.49
CA PHE A 741 -5.58 -25.88 21.73
C PHE A 741 -6.69 -25.92 22.79
N ASP A 742 -7.84 -26.55 22.53
CA ASP A 742 -9.01 -26.65 23.42
C ASP A 742 -8.79 -27.51 24.68
N GLY A 743 -7.55 -27.85 25.00
CA GLY A 743 -7.13 -28.60 26.19
C GLY A 743 -7.10 -30.12 26.02
N ALA A 744 -7.62 -30.67 24.92
CA ALA A 744 -7.60 -32.11 24.63
C ALA A 744 -6.23 -32.63 24.14
N ASN A 745 -5.32 -31.76 23.70
CA ASN A 745 -4.00 -32.12 23.18
C ASN A 745 -2.89 -31.34 23.91
N GLU A 746 -2.27 -31.97 24.90
CA GLU A 746 -1.21 -31.34 25.70
C GLU A 746 0.04 -31.02 24.88
N GLU A 747 0.42 -31.87 23.91
CA GLU A 747 1.61 -31.64 23.09
C GLU A 747 1.43 -30.47 22.10
N ALA A 748 0.21 -30.23 21.61
CA ALA A 748 -0.12 -29.02 20.87
C ALA A 748 0.05 -27.77 21.76
N TYR A 749 -0.48 -27.79 22.99
CA TYR A 749 -0.30 -26.69 23.95
C TYR A 749 1.18 -26.48 24.34
N HIS A 750 1.95 -27.55 24.56
CA HIS A 750 3.38 -27.44 24.84
C HIS A 750 4.16 -26.90 23.63
N THR A 751 3.79 -27.31 22.41
CA THR A 751 4.36 -26.74 21.17
C THR A 751 4.06 -25.26 21.03
N LEU A 752 2.83 -24.82 21.33
CA LEU A 752 2.44 -23.41 21.36
C LEU A 752 3.32 -22.61 22.34
N VAL A 753 3.51 -23.10 23.56
CA VAL A 753 4.38 -22.44 24.56
C VAL A 753 5.86 -22.44 24.14
N ARG A 754 6.37 -23.51 23.49
CA ARG A 754 7.73 -23.52 22.92
C ARG A 754 7.89 -22.51 21.78
N ALA A 755 6.89 -22.36 20.92
CA ALA A 755 6.90 -21.42 19.79
C ALA A 755 7.01 -19.95 20.22
N MET A 756 6.59 -19.61 21.44
CA MET A 756 6.82 -18.28 22.05
C MET A 756 8.31 -17.95 22.29
N ARG A 757 9.25 -18.88 22.04
CA ARG A 757 10.71 -18.65 22.06
C ARG A 757 11.39 -18.86 20.69
N HIS A 758 10.60 -19.00 19.62
CA HIS A 758 11.11 -19.22 18.25
C HIS A 758 11.94 -18.01 17.74
N PRO A 759 12.97 -18.21 16.89
CA PRO A 759 13.80 -17.11 16.36
C PRO A 759 13.02 -16.01 15.62
N ALA A 760 12.14 -16.38 14.68
CA ALA A 760 11.25 -15.43 13.99
C ALA A 760 10.19 -14.83 14.95
N ALA A 761 10.06 -13.50 14.92
CA ALA A 761 9.13 -12.76 15.78
C ALA A 761 7.65 -13.04 15.46
N GLY A 762 7.27 -13.20 14.20
CA GLY A 762 5.91 -13.57 13.78
C GLY A 762 5.41 -14.87 14.40
N VAL A 763 6.29 -15.87 14.58
CA VAL A 763 5.94 -17.13 15.26
C VAL A 763 5.69 -16.88 16.74
N ARG A 764 6.57 -16.13 17.44
CA ARG A 764 6.37 -15.78 18.86
C ARG A 764 5.06 -14.99 19.07
N LYS A 765 4.81 -13.99 18.23
CA LYS A 765 3.60 -13.15 18.23
C LYS A 765 2.35 -13.99 17.99
N THR A 766 2.37 -14.89 17.02
CA THR A 766 1.24 -15.79 16.71
C THR A 766 0.97 -16.74 17.86
N ALA A 767 2.02 -17.34 18.43
CA ALA A 767 1.91 -18.22 19.59
C ALA A 767 1.29 -17.50 20.81
N VAL A 768 1.69 -16.25 21.07
CA VAL A 768 1.09 -15.40 22.12
C VAL A 768 -0.40 -15.11 21.83
N LYS A 769 -0.76 -14.74 20.59
CA LYS A 769 -2.16 -14.46 20.21
C LYS A 769 -3.07 -15.67 20.47
N LEU A 770 -2.58 -16.88 20.21
CA LEU A 770 -3.29 -18.15 20.31
C LEU A 770 -3.34 -18.78 21.71
N LEU A 771 -2.74 -18.16 22.73
CA LEU A 771 -2.80 -18.70 24.09
C LEU A 771 -4.26 -18.70 24.64
N PRO A 772 -4.72 -19.78 25.30
CA PRO A 772 -6.08 -19.85 25.84
C PRO A 772 -6.25 -18.86 26.99
N ARG A 773 -7.35 -18.09 27.00
CA ARG A 773 -7.59 -16.98 27.95
C ARG A 773 -7.98 -17.45 29.37
N ASN A 774 -7.05 -18.15 30.02
CA ASN A 774 -7.10 -18.66 31.38
C ASN A 774 -5.70 -18.55 32.05
N ASP A 775 -5.57 -19.02 33.30
CA ASP A 775 -4.37 -18.90 34.13
C ASP A 775 -3.08 -19.47 33.49
N LYS A 776 -3.20 -20.42 32.55
CA LYS A 776 -2.05 -20.97 31.82
C LYS A 776 -1.35 -19.87 30.99
N THR A 777 -2.09 -18.90 30.45
CA THR A 777 -1.53 -17.74 29.72
C THR A 777 -0.60 -16.91 30.60
N LEU A 778 -1.03 -16.59 31.82
CA LEU A 778 -0.23 -15.76 32.74
C LEU A 778 1.09 -16.47 33.12
N SER A 779 1.04 -17.78 33.31
CA SER A 779 2.24 -18.61 33.55
C SER A 779 3.16 -18.64 32.32
N ALA A 780 2.61 -18.84 31.12
CA ALA A 780 3.38 -18.88 29.88
C ALA A 780 4.11 -17.55 29.60
N LEU A 781 3.39 -16.43 29.66
CA LEU A 781 3.93 -15.08 29.41
C LEU A 781 5.05 -14.69 30.39
N LYS A 782 4.97 -15.13 31.65
CA LYS A 782 6.05 -14.97 32.63
C LYS A 782 7.26 -15.85 32.30
N TRP A 783 7.04 -17.12 31.95
CA TRP A 783 8.11 -18.07 31.62
C TRP A 783 8.88 -17.66 30.35
N THR A 784 8.23 -17.02 29.38
CA THR A 784 8.88 -16.47 28.18
C THR A 784 9.40 -15.04 28.32
N ASN A 785 9.00 -14.33 29.38
CA ASN A 785 9.29 -12.91 29.57
C ASN A 785 8.74 -12.04 28.40
N SER A 786 7.60 -12.40 27.80
CA SER A 786 7.11 -11.79 26.54
C SER A 786 6.77 -10.30 26.63
N LEU A 787 6.56 -9.73 27.83
CA LEU A 787 6.43 -8.28 28.01
C LEU A 787 7.73 -7.51 27.72
N ASN A 788 8.87 -8.19 27.70
CA ASN A 788 10.20 -7.63 27.46
C ASN A 788 10.85 -8.22 26.18
N ASP A 789 10.07 -8.83 25.28
CA ASP A 789 10.56 -9.39 24.01
C ASP A 789 11.32 -8.33 23.19
N PRO A 790 12.39 -8.66 22.45
CA PRO A 790 13.08 -7.71 21.59
C PRO A 790 12.21 -7.15 20.45
N ASP A 791 11.15 -7.83 20.00
CA ASP A 791 10.20 -7.30 19.02
C ASP A 791 8.96 -6.71 19.72
N LEU A 792 8.72 -5.41 19.50
CA LEU A 792 7.64 -4.68 20.14
C LEU A 792 6.23 -5.16 19.72
N LYS A 793 6.07 -5.83 18.58
CA LYS A 793 4.80 -6.49 18.18
C LYS A 793 4.50 -7.73 19.02
N VAL A 794 5.53 -8.42 19.52
CA VAL A 794 5.36 -9.54 20.47
C VAL A 794 4.96 -9.00 21.84
N ARG A 795 5.54 -7.87 22.29
CA ARG A 795 5.09 -7.17 23.51
C ARG A 795 3.64 -6.74 23.40
N LEU A 796 3.23 -6.15 22.26
CA LEU A 796 1.86 -5.73 21.99
C LEU A 796 0.88 -6.90 22.09
N ALA A 797 1.20 -8.03 21.44
CA ALA A 797 0.39 -9.25 21.55
C ALA A 797 0.30 -9.77 23.00
N ALA A 798 1.39 -9.69 23.78
CA ALA A 798 1.41 -10.10 25.19
C ALA A 798 0.55 -9.18 26.07
N ILE A 799 0.54 -7.88 25.80
CA ILE A 799 -0.30 -6.89 26.52
C ILE A 799 -1.78 -7.11 26.21
N HIS A 800 -2.15 -7.37 24.94
CA HIS A 800 -3.52 -7.78 24.60
C HIS A 800 -3.91 -9.10 25.29
N ALA A 801 -3.07 -10.13 25.25
CA ALA A 801 -3.34 -11.40 25.92
C ALA A 801 -3.55 -11.25 27.43
N LEU A 802 -2.80 -10.36 28.11
CA LEU A 802 -3.04 -10.00 29.52
C LEU A 802 -4.35 -9.23 29.70
N THR A 803 -4.65 -8.28 28.81
CA THR A 803 -5.88 -7.46 28.83
C THR A 803 -7.13 -8.30 28.65
N ASP A 804 -7.04 -9.46 28.01
CA ASP A 804 -8.17 -10.37 27.83
C ASP A 804 -8.49 -11.20 29.09
N LEU A 805 -7.52 -11.41 29.99
CA LEU A 805 -7.69 -12.22 31.21
C LEU A 805 -8.59 -11.58 32.28
N PRO A 806 -9.16 -12.35 33.22
CA PRO A 806 -9.92 -11.81 34.35
C PRO A 806 -9.14 -10.79 35.18
N VAL A 807 -9.86 -9.86 35.81
CA VAL A 807 -9.28 -8.77 36.64
C VAL A 807 -8.31 -9.35 37.68
N SER A 808 -7.13 -8.76 37.78
CA SER A 808 -6.02 -9.26 38.59
C SER A 808 -5.08 -8.13 38.97
N GLU A 809 -4.75 -8.02 40.26
CA GLU A 809 -3.78 -7.05 40.76
C GLU A 809 -2.36 -7.32 40.25
N GLU A 810 -2.00 -8.59 40.05
CA GLU A 810 -0.68 -8.93 39.54
C GLU A 810 -0.51 -8.46 38.10
N ILE A 811 -1.54 -8.60 37.26
CA ILE A 811 -1.52 -8.08 35.88
C ILE A 811 -1.42 -6.55 35.90
N GLY A 812 -2.15 -5.86 36.78
CA GLY A 812 -2.04 -4.40 36.95
C GLY A 812 -0.61 -3.97 37.32
N ARG A 813 0.05 -4.69 38.22
CA ARG A 813 1.47 -4.48 38.57
C ARG A 813 2.41 -4.78 37.39
N MET A 814 2.16 -5.83 36.62
CA MET A 814 2.95 -6.15 35.42
C MET A 814 2.82 -5.06 34.35
N LEU A 815 1.63 -4.51 34.15
CA LEU A 815 1.38 -3.39 33.24
C LEU A 815 2.00 -2.07 33.73
N TYR A 816 2.02 -1.82 35.05
CA TYR A 816 2.78 -0.69 35.62
C TYR A 816 4.27 -0.80 35.28
N ILE A 817 4.87 -1.99 35.48
CA ILE A 817 6.28 -2.24 35.16
C ILE A 817 6.53 -2.11 33.64
N ALA A 818 5.64 -2.63 32.79
CA ALA A 818 5.73 -2.44 31.35
C ALA A 818 5.64 -0.96 30.93
N GLY A 819 4.88 -0.14 31.67
CA GLY A 819 4.80 1.30 31.49
C GLY A 819 6.07 2.08 31.89
N GLN A 820 7.01 1.45 32.60
CA GLN A 820 8.30 2.06 32.99
C GLN A 820 9.40 1.87 31.92
N ASP A 821 9.21 0.96 30.95
CA ASP A 821 10.15 0.75 29.84
C ASP A 821 10.08 1.93 28.86
N SER A 822 11.25 2.49 28.51
CA SER A 822 11.35 3.70 27.68
C SER A 822 11.02 3.46 26.20
N GLN A 823 11.15 2.23 25.69
CA GLN A 823 10.72 1.87 24.34
C GLN A 823 9.20 1.74 24.28
N ASN A 824 8.60 1.09 25.29
CA ASN A 824 7.15 1.02 25.44
C ASN A 824 6.52 2.43 25.61
N ALA A 825 7.21 3.34 26.31
CA ALA A 825 6.78 4.73 26.47
C ALA A 825 6.90 5.60 25.21
N ALA A 826 7.84 5.26 24.31
CA ALA A 826 8.07 5.95 23.05
C ALA A 826 7.23 5.41 21.88
N ASP A 827 6.64 4.22 22.02
CA ASP A 827 5.79 3.57 21.04
C ASP A 827 4.30 3.85 21.32
N GLU A 828 3.60 4.46 20.36
CA GLU A 828 2.21 4.88 20.55
C GLU A 828 1.22 3.72 20.68
N TYR A 829 1.51 2.59 20.01
CA TYR A 829 0.67 1.39 20.03
C TYR A 829 0.78 0.68 21.39
N LEU A 830 2.00 0.52 21.91
CA LEU A 830 2.23 -0.06 23.24
C LEU A 830 1.68 0.85 24.34
N ALA A 831 1.87 2.17 24.25
CA ALA A 831 1.29 3.10 25.22
C ALA A 831 -0.25 2.97 25.30
N GLN A 832 -0.93 2.86 24.15
CA GLN A 832 -2.38 2.66 24.08
C GLN A 832 -2.81 1.27 24.58
N ALA A 833 -2.12 0.20 24.20
CA ALA A 833 -2.45 -1.15 24.65
C ALA A 833 -2.23 -1.35 26.16
N ILE A 834 -1.14 -0.82 26.73
CA ILE A 834 -0.89 -0.85 28.17
C ILE A 834 -2.02 -0.11 28.88
N PHE A 835 -2.41 1.07 28.40
CA PHE A 835 -3.53 1.82 28.96
C PHE A 835 -4.85 1.03 28.93
N SER A 836 -5.18 0.37 27.81
CA SER A 836 -6.36 -0.49 27.72
C SER A 836 -6.33 -1.64 28.75
N GLY A 837 -5.17 -2.25 28.97
CA GLY A 837 -4.99 -3.24 30.04
C GLY A 837 -5.19 -2.63 31.42
N VAL A 838 -4.60 -1.46 31.68
CA VAL A 838 -4.70 -0.79 32.99
C VAL A 838 -6.14 -0.39 33.32
N VAL A 839 -6.95 0.02 32.34
CA VAL A 839 -8.40 0.29 32.54
C VAL A 839 -9.16 -0.94 33.05
N LYS A 840 -8.69 -2.17 32.76
CA LYS A 840 -9.28 -3.42 33.29
C LYS A 840 -8.63 -3.89 34.60
N HIS A 841 -7.34 -3.62 34.78
CA HIS A 841 -6.52 -4.12 35.91
C HIS A 841 -6.12 -2.99 36.89
N GLU A 842 -6.97 -1.98 37.02
CA GLU A 842 -6.66 -0.66 37.62
C GLU A 842 -6.13 -0.74 39.06
N ASN A 843 -6.74 -1.55 39.92
CA ASN A 843 -6.35 -1.67 41.33
C ASN A 843 -4.88 -2.09 41.50
N GLY A 844 -4.43 -3.05 40.70
CA GLY A 844 -3.04 -3.52 40.73
C GLY A 844 -2.04 -2.48 40.22
N PHE A 845 -2.44 -1.69 39.22
CA PHE A 845 -1.63 -0.59 38.71
C PHE A 845 -1.50 0.51 39.77
N LYS A 846 -2.62 0.96 40.36
CA LYS A 846 -2.63 1.98 41.43
C LYS A 846 -1.83 1.54 42.67
N ALA A 847 -1.95 0.28 43.06
CA ALA A 847 -1.18 -0.29 44.19
C ALA A 847 0.33 -0.37 43.93
N ALA A 848 0.75 -0.42 42.65
CA ALA A 848 2.15 -0.33 42.24
C ALA A 848 2.63 1.13 42.15
N ALA A 849 1.82 2.02 41.55
CA ALA A 849 2.10 3.46 41.42
C ALA A 849 2.34 4.14 42.77
N ALA A 850 1.50 3.84 43.77
CA ALA A 850 1.65 4.38 45.13
C ALA A 850 2.96 3.97 45.85
N LYS A 851 3.79 3.09 45.27
CA LYS A 851 5.03 2.55 45.87
C LYS A 851 6.27 2.75 45.00
N LEU A 852 6.12 3.15 43.74
CA LEU A 852 7.18 3.20 42.74
C LEU A 852 7.24 4.61 42.13
N LYS A 853 8.39 4.97 41.56
CA LYS A 853 8.55 6.29 40.93
C LYS A 853 7.97 6.27 39.53
N ASP A 854 7.22 7.30 39.16
CA ASP A 854 6.64 7.41 37.83
C ASP A 854 7.63 7.70 36.71
N SER A 855 7.26 7.16 35.54
CA SER A 855 7.80 7.49 34.24
C SER A 855 6.88 8.48 33.51
N THR A 856 7.29 8.91 32.32
CA THR A 856 6.44 9.72 31.44
C THR A 856 5.16 8.99 31.01
N LEU A 857 5.20 7.66 30.81
CA LEU A 857 4.03 6.88 30.41
C LEU A 857 3.13 6.54 31.60
N THR A 858 3.66 6.16 32.77
CA THR A 858 2.78 5.89 33.93
C THR A 858 2.01 7.13 34.36
N ALA A 859 2.65 8.31 34.37
CA ALA A 859 1.96 9.58 34.63
C ALA A 859 0.90 9.95 33.55
N ARG A 860 1.10 9.54 32.28
CA ARG A 860 0.07 9.69 31.22
C ARG A 860 -1.10 8.73 31.43
N ILE A 861 -0.82 7.49 31.84
CA ILE A 861 -1.84 6.49 32.17
C ILE A 861 -2.68 6.96 33.36
N GLU A 862 -2.06 7.48 34.42
CA GLU A 862 -2.80 8.02 35.58
C GLU A 862 -3.70 9.21 35.20
N ARG A 863 -3.21 10.16 34.39
CA ARG A 863 -4.07 11.22 33.83
C ARG A 863 -5.24 10.64 33.03
N GLY A 864 -4.96 9.68 32.14
CA GLY A 864 -5.97 9.04 31.31
C GLY A 864 -6.99 8.18 32.09
N LEU A 865 -6.65 7.74 33.31
CA LEU A 865 -7.59 7.09 34.23
C LEU A 865 -8.57 8.09 34.85
N ILE A 866 -8.09 9.29 35.20
CA ILE A 866 -8.85 10.35 35.88
C ILE A 866 -9.72 11.15 34.90
N GLU A 867 -9.21 11.47 33.71
CA GLU A 867 -9.88 12.30 32.70
C GLU A 867 -10.07 11.53 31.38
N GLU A 868 -11.25 11.68 30.76
CA GLU A 868 -11.56 11.12 29.45
C GLU A 868 -11.88 12.25 28.47
N THR A 869 -11.12 12.32 27.37
CA THR A 869 -11.32 13.32 26.31
C THR A 869 -11.78 12.66 25.02
N TYR A 870 -12.89 13.15 24.47
CA TYR A 870 -13.47 12.67 23.21
C TYR A 870 -13.50 13.81 22.19
N MET A 871 -12.68 13.72 21.14
CA MET A 871 -12.69 14.68 20.03
C MET A 871 -13.82 14.34 19.06
N LEU A 872 -14.84 15.19 19.03
CA LEU A 872 -16.03 15.02 18.20
C LEU A 872 -15.93 15.87 16.93
N ASN A 873 -16.19 15.26 15.77
CA ASN A 873 -16.47 15.95 14.52
C ASN A 873 -17.40 15.12 13.64
N LEU A 874 -17.99 15.72 12.60
CA LEU A 874 -18.97 15.08 11.70
C LEU A 874 -18.48 13.76 11.06
N TRP A 875 -17.17 13.61 10.87
CA TRP A 875 -16.55 12.48 10.18
C TRP A 875 -15.97 11.43 11.15
N SER A 876 -15.91 11.75 12.45
CA SER A 876 -15.39 10.89 13.52
C SER A 876 -16.28 11.01 14.78
N PRO A 877 -17.49 10.43 14.77
CA PRO A 877 -18.27 10.21 15.99
C PRO A 877 -17.51 9.29 16.96
N PRO A 878 -17.81 9.29 18.27
CA PRO A 878 -17.14 8.41 19.21
C PRO A 878 -17.61 6.97 18.95
N ILE A 879 -16.66 6.03 18.84
CA ILE A 879 -16.93 4.63 18.47
C ILE A 879 -17.86 3.97 19.49
N TYR A 880 -17.64 4.27 20.77
CA TYR A 880 -18.51 3.92 21.87
C TYR A 880 -19.00 5.20 22.53
N PRO A 881 -20.30 5.36 22.81
CA PRO A 881 -20.78 6.46 23.64
C PRO A 881 -20.08 6.41 25.01
N PRO A 882 -19.58 7.55 25.53
CA PRO A 882 -18.89 7.56 26.81
C PRO A 882 -19.86 7.22 27.95
N ASP A 883 -19.44 6.40 28.91
CA ASP A 883 -20.19 6.31 30.16
C ASP A 883 -19.90 7.57 30.98
N ILE A 884 -20.95 8.37 31.22
CA ILE A 884 -20.90 9.63 31.96
C ILE A 884 -21.38 9.48 33.40
N SER A 885 -21.74 8.27 33.83
CA SER A 885 -22.28 7.99 35.15
C SER A 885 -21.26 8.37 36.23
N HIS A 886 -21.68 9.20 37.19
CA HIS A 886 -20.83 9.70 38.28
C HIS A 886 -19.59 10.50 37.86
N LYS A 887 -19.56 11.08 36.65
CA LYS A 887 -18.47 11.93 36.16
C LYS A 887 -18.88 13.40 36.07
N GLU A 888 -17.90 14.29 36.20
CA GLU A 888 -18.04 15.67 35.74
C GLU A 888 -18.06 15.73 34.20
N LEU A 889 -18.76 16.71 33.65
CA LEU A 889 -18.78 17.00 32.21
C LEU A 889 -18.14 18.36 31.92
N LYS A 890 -17.29 18.39 30.90
CA LYS A 890 -16.72 19.62 30.32
C LYS A 890 -16.84 19.50 28.81
N ILE A 891 -17.53 20.46 28.19
CA ILE A 891 -17.69 20.53 26.73
C ILE A 891 -17.06 21.84 26.26
N LYS A 892 -16.17 21.72 25.28
CA LYS A 892 -15.71 22.83 24.46
C LYS A 892 -16.15 22.58 23.02
N ALA A 893 -16.90 23.51 22.44
CA ALA A 893 -17.30 23.47 21.03
C ALA A 893 -16.75 24.70 20.31
N ILE A 894 -16.29 24.51 19.07
CA ILE A 894 -16.00 25.59 18.14
C ILE A 894 -17.14 25.62 17.13
N ILE A 895 -17.91 26.70 17.14
CA ILE A 895 -19.10 26.87 16.30
C ILE A 895 -18.75 27.89 15.21
N THR A 896 -19.28 27.72 13.99
CA THR A 896 -19.06 28.63 12.87
C THR A 896 -20.33 28.71 12.06
N LYS A 897 -20.84 29.94 11.84
CA LYS A 897 -22.03 30.17 11.01
C LYS A 897 -21.73 29.80 9.54
N ALA A 898 -22.66 29.07 8.92
CA ALA A 898 -22.63 28.75 7.50
C ALA A 898 -23.55 29.72 6.73
N GLN A 899 -24.19 29.27 5.64
CA GLN A 899 -25.22 30.08 4.96
C GLN A 899 -26.55 30.15 5.72
N GLU A 900 -26.80 29.21 6.63
CA GLU A 900 -28.01 29.13 7.46
C GLU A 900 -27.81 29.78 8.83
N ASP A 901 -28.92 30.11 9.50
CA ASP A 901 -28.88 30.62 10.87
C ASP A 901 -28.46 29.55 11.89
N LEU A 902 -27.85 30.00 12.99
CA LEU A 902 -27.33 29.14 14.04
C LEU A 902 -28.47 28.50 14.86
N SER A 903 -28.96 27.37 14.39
CA SER A 903 -29.96 26.53 15.07
C SER A 903 -29.59 25.05 14.96
N GLY A 904 -29.91 24.26 15.99
CA GLY A 904 -29.68 22.81 16.02
C GLY A 904 -28.85 22.33 17.21
N VAL A 905 -28.59 21.04 17.27
CA VAL A 905 -27.84 20.39 18.35
C VAL A 905 -26.33 20.47 18.08
N VAL A 906 -25.56 20.94 19.06
CA VAL A 906 -24.09 20.94 19.03
C VAL A 906 -23.57 19.58 19.48
N VAL A 907 -24.06 19.07 20.62
CA VAL A 907 -23.82 17.72 21.10
C VAL A 907 -24.94 17.28 22.04
N SER A 908 -25.35 16.02 21.96
CA SER A 908 -26.34 15.44 22.89
C SER A 908 -26.07 13.96 23.13
N GLN A 909 -26.43 13.48 24.32
CA GLN A 909 -26.33 12.07 24.68
C GLN A 909 -27.41 11.71 25.70
N GLY A 910 -27.97 10.51 25.61
CA GLY A 910 -28.87 9.94 26.60
C GLY A 910 -30.26 9.65 26.03
N ASN A 911 -31.28 9.73 26.88
CA ASN A 911 -32.66 9.40 26.57
C ASN A 911 -33.65 10.32 27.32
N ARG A 912 -34.95 9.98 27.29
CA ARG A 912 -36.00 10.79 27.94
C ARG A 912 -35.84 10.91 29.47
N GLN A 913 -35.14 9.99 30.13
CA GLN A 913 -34.91 9.98 31.58
C GLN A 913 -33.60 10.66 31.98
N ASN A 914 -32.48 10.28 31.35
CA ASN A 914 -31.13 10.73 31.72
C ASN A 914 -30.35 11.14 30.47
N GLY A 915 -29.65 12.27 30.51
CA GLY A 915 -28.83 12.74 29.40
C GLY A 915 -28.44 14.21 29.48
N TYR A 916 -27.84 14.72 28.41
CA TYR A 916 -27.53 16.14 28.23
C TYR A 916 -27.69 16.58 26.78
N SER A 917 -27.85 17.88 26.56
CA SER A 917 -27.84 18.50 25.24
C SER A 917 -27.30 19.93 25.31
N LEU A 918 -26.27 20.22 24.52
CA LEU A 918 -25.85 21.57 24.16
C LEU A 918 -26.44 21.87 22.79
N TYR A 919 -27.29 22.90 22.69
CA TYR A 919 -28.02 23.21 21.46
C TYR A 919 -28.24 24.72 21.27
N MET A 920 -28.47 25.12 20.02
CA MET A 920 -28.72 26.50 19.60
C MET A 920 -30.17 26.65 19.17
N GLN A 921 -30.85 27.63 19.75
CA GLN A 921 -32.24 27.98 19.41
C GLN A 921 -32.48 29.47 19.67
N ASP A 922 -33.34 30.11 18.87
CA ASP A 922 -33.74 31.51 19.02
C ASP A 922 -32.56 32.50 19.17
N GLY A 923 -31.44 32.21 18.46
CA GLY A 923 -30.22 33.00 18.52
C GLY A 923 -29.46 32.92 19.84
N LYS A 924 -29.65 31.86 20.65
CA LYS A 924 -29.01 31.62 21.95
C LYS A 924 -28.45 30.21 22.06
N LEU A 925 -27.54 30.02 23.02
CA LEU A 925 -26.99 28.73 23.40
C LEU A 925 -27.70 28.20 24.65
N HIS A 926 -28.05 26.92 24.64
CA HIS A 926 -28.78 26.24 25.71
C HIS A 926 -28.01 25.02 26.18
N TRP A 927 -27.75 24.93 27.48
CA TRP A 927 -27.15 23.77 28.14
C TRP A 927 -28.18 23.09 29.01
N LEU A 928 -28.67 21.92 28.58
CA LEU A 928 -29.74 21.15 29.20
C LEU A 928 -29.17 19.85 29.77
N ILE A 929 -29.46 19.58 31.03
CA ILE A 929 -29.26 18.28 31.70
C ILE A 929 -30.63 17.66 31.96
N ARG A 930 -30.76 16.34 31.71
CA ARG A 930 -31.84 15.51 32.21
C ARG A 930 -31.34 14.48 33.20
N GLN A 931 -32.05 14.37 34.33
CA GLN A 931 -31.78 13.35 35.33
C GLN A 931 -33.11 12.87 35.93
N ASN A 932 -33.34 11.55 35.88
CA ASN A 932 -34.56 10.88 36.34
C ASN A 932 -35.86 11.56 35.85
N GLY A 933 -35.87 11.96 34.56
CA GLY A 933 -37.00 12.60 33.88
C GLY A 933 -37.14 14.11 34.15
N ARG A 934 -36.43 14.67 35.15
CA ARG A 934 -36.37 16.10 35.43
C ARG A 934 -35.39 16.79 34.49
N SER A 935 -35.65 18.06 34.18
CA SER A 935 -34.85 18.87 33.24
C SER A 935 -34.31 20.12 33.94
N TYR A 936 -33.03 20.40 33.75
CA TYR A 936 -32.30 21.54 34.31
C TYR A 936 -31.60 22.26 33.15
N GLN A 937 -31.74 23.58 33.03
CA GLN A 937 -31.22 24.30 31.85
C GLN A 937 -30.61 25.66 32.20
N ILE A 938 -29.43 25.93 31.66
CA ILE A 938 -28.85 27.27 31.55
C ILE A 938 -28.98 27.74 30.09
N THR A 939 -29.15 29.05 29.90
CA THR A 939 -29.24 29.68 28.58
C THR A 939 -28.37 30.95 28.53
N SER A 940 -27.72 31.19 27.39
CA SER A 940 -26.89 32.38 27.18
C SER A 940 -27.71 33.66 27.32
N THR A 941 -27.10 34.70 27.87
CA THR A 941 -27.74 36.02 28.02
C THR A 941 -27.65 36.84 26.74
N ARG A 942 -26.54 36.73 26.01
CA ARG A 942 -26.31 37.39 24.72
C ARG A 942 -26.81 36.56 23.54
N LYS A 943 -27.07 37.26 22.42
CA LYS A 943 -27.24 36.65 21.09
C LYS A 943 -25.93 35.95 20.69
N LEU A 944 -26.01 34.81 20.01
CA LEU A 944 -24.85 34.15 19.41
C LEU A 944 -24.12 35.12 18.45
N PRO A 945 -22.77 35.12 18.42
CA PRO A 945 -21.99 35.80 17.39
C PRO A 945 -22.38 35.32 15.99
N ASP A 946 -22.41 36.23 15.02
CA ASP A 946 -22.80 35.93 13.63
C ASP A 946 -21.66 35.28 12.79
N GLU A 947 -20.49 35.01 13.39
CA GLU A 947 -19.33 34.39 12.73
C GLU A 947 -18.90 33.07 13.42
N ARG A 948 -17.61 32.92 13.77
CA ARG A 948 -17.02 31.78 14.49
C ARG A 948 -16.79 32.14 15.96
N PHE A 949 -17.13 31.23 16.87
CA PHE A 949 -16.92 31.42 18.31
C PHE A 949 -16.70 30.11 19.07
N ASN A 950 -16.13 30.21 20.26
CA ASN A 950 -16.03 29.11 21.21
C ASN A 950 -17.24 29.09 22.16
N ALA A 951 -17.69 27.90 22.52
CA ALA A 951 -18.71 27.66 23.53
C ALA A 951 -18.17 26.70 24.59
N TYR A 952 -18.43 27.01 25.86
CA TYR A 952 -18.01 26.20 27.00
C TYR A 952 -19.21 25.86 27.87
N ALA A 953 -19.39 24.58 28.21
CA ALA A 953 -20.44 24.13 29.11
C ALA A 953 -19.88 23.11 30.12
N THR A 954 -20.30 23.18 31.38
CA THR A 954 -19.89 22.21 32.40
C THR A 954 -21.06 21.68 33.24
N LEU A 955 -20.86 20.49 33.79
CA LEU A 955 -21.60 19.95 34.92
C LEU A 955 -20.56 19.42 35.91
N SER A 956 -20.40 20.09 37.05
CA SER A 956 -19.43 19.73 38.08
C SER A 956 -20.05 18.90 39.22
N GLU A 957 -19.18 18.37 40.08
CA GLU A 957 -19.59 17.74 41.33
C GLU A 957 -20.56 18.63 42.14
N GLY A 958 -21.54 18.00 42.81
CA GLY A 958 -22.65 18.71 43.45
C GLY A 958 -23.74 19.21 42.48
N GLY A 959 -23.63 18.93 41.18
CA GLY A 959 -24.65 19.26 40.17
C GLY A 959 -24.58 20.69 39.64
N LYS A 960 -23.49 21.42 39.92
CA LYS A 960 -23.30 22.81 39.49
C LYS A 960 -23.14 22.88 37.97
N MET A 961 -24.03 23.61 37.29
CA MET A 961 -23.96 23.81 35.85
C MET A 961 -23.27 25.14 35.51
N THR A 962 -22.51 25.18 34.42
CA THR A 962 -22.04 26.46 33.83
C THR A 962 -22.17 26.51 32.31
N LEU A 963 -22.27 27.73 31.78
CA LEU A 963 -22.29 28.03 30.33
C LEU A 963 -21.56 29.37 30.08
N ALA A 964 -20.74 29.42 29.02
CA ALA A 964 -20.05 30.61 28.54
C ALA A 964 -19.88 30.60 27.01
N ILE A 965 -19.75 31.79 26.41
CA ILE A 965 -19.41 32.03 25.00
C ILE A 965 -18.13 32.86 24.97
N GLU A 966 -17.13 32.44 24.19
CA GLU A 966 -15.77 33.02 24.18
C GLU A 966 -15.17 33.15 25.60
N ASP A 967 -14.47 34.26 25.89
CA ASP A 967 -13.82 34.54 27.18
C ASP A 967 -14.79 35.09 28.25
N GLU A 968 -16.11 34.85 28.11
CA GLU A 968 -17.09 35.26 29.11
C GLU A 968 -16.91 34.53 30.45
N THR A 969 -17.07 35.25 31.56
CA THR A 969 -17.10 34.66 32.90
C THR A 969 -18.22 33.61 33.00
N PRO A 970 -17.92 32.34 33.33
CA PRO A 970 -18.92 31.27 33.33
C PRO A 970 -20.11 31.56 34.23
N ARG A 971 -21.32 31.45 33.68
CA ARG A 971 -22.56 31.68 34.42
C ARG A 971 -22.92 30.45 35.24
N ASN A 972 -22.93 30.56 36.57
CA ASN A 972 -23.40 29.50 37.46
C ASN A 972 -24.94 29.42 37.44
N GLY A 973 -25.49 28.21 37.46
CA GLY A 973 -26.92 27.93 37.61
C GLY A 973 -27.18 26.55 38.19
#